data_AF-A0A354TBP4-F1
#
_entry.id   AF-A0A354TBP4-F1
#
_cell.length_a   1.000
_cell.length_b   1.000
_cell.length_c   1.000
_cell.angle_alpha   90.00
_cell.angle_beta   90.00
_cell.angle_gamma   90.00
#
_symmetry.space_group_name_H-M   'P 1'
#
loop_
_entity.id
_entity.type
_entity.pdbx_description
1 polymer ?
#
loop_
_entity_poly.entity_id
_entity_poly.type
_entity_poly.pdbx_seq_one_letter_code
_entity_poly.pdbx_strand_id
1 'polypeptide(L)'
;MKTLLLLCFFSCATLLNAADGGVHGRVYGQDEKGENLGPIPGAKVELLSGPGGTVVATATANSPGGYYEIKGLPPADYAYRVAAAGFATEDAGRGFTVPKATLEYVQDFLLSKTPPKRDRCDLAILVVKRISSGKDRSNDARLPVANAKLILQPSGNLPTPVNQPFVTDAKGEYLAKLLGEGDYIVSIDAPECEPFTGPLIVKCDKDGEVIFELQPCNELLHGYVRAMLTDGWGSSAQAKAAADRAYQRALKADDKGDCSVNYALALAQLSAGDQAAAQQSLAAALGKKSDSTTWDRACEARLWMNLCLRQPAQALREIRSLVQNHYASRAATPAAKDTAHVCGIALGLFKGPWKDQIGAGEAVLLESELLSALKGDLQAECAKARDHVAVEYGKLKSAEDAALNKLMAEVTEKRNTEVARLAERQTVISKDVAVLDAELQTLQATVNQFDQQYRVQVAGFMQQQQMNAVQLAPLNARLQQITACMAQDQVNLQGAAQQPMPQSPTMQPGMQRGMGNAQAILAEIQQHQVEIQQIRQQMVLIQNQDAVMAANIANLQNQFQRNAGTAQASLNAKLQQRAVLAREFETLDNQRTAPFDPASFSTPEIDDLMRRGNSLKTYCDLPLEPRREELIAQFDCGAAKEPKRLVSTAKPVEIVEPAFIAKRPASNAPMASPSAPRTMPVPENTGMPPLKPLPAAATAVKPPPNLGDPAEIVLTNNHTGAVRVFGINVGAEREQFVRSLQSGEEVMLPATIGQTLIIRATTGGRELHRQKVGKKLEVVKLGGPRQE
;
A
#
# COMPACT_ATOMS: atom_id res chain seq x y z
N MET A 1 -45.71 79.83 -40.69
CA MET A 1 -46.39 79.37 -41.94
C MET A 1 -47.11 78.07 -41.60
N LYS A 2 -48.39 77.84 -41.87
CA LYS A 2 -49.49 78.66 -42.46
C LYS A 2 -50.63 78.75 -41.40
N THR A 3 -51.41 79.83 -41.23
CA THR A 3 -52.44 80.41 -42.13
C THR A 3 -53.54 79.37 -42.43
N LEU A 4 -54.85 79.55 -42.18
CA LEU A 4 -55.71 80.64 -41.65
C LEU A 4 -56.71 79.97 -40.64
N LEU A 5 -57.77 80.52 -40.00
CA LEU A 5 -58.53 81.79 -40.03
C LEU A 5 -59.24 82.01 -38.66
N LEU A 6 -59.74 83.23 -38.41
CA LEU A 6 -60.57 83.63 -37.26
C LEU A 6 -62.07 83.64 -37.64
N LEU A 7 -62.97 83.18 -36.75
CA LEU A 7 -64.38 83.61 -36.78
C LEU A 7 -65.05 83.45 -35.41
N CYS A 8 -65.59 84.56 -34.89
CA CYS A 8 -66.34 84.58 -33.64
C CYS A 8 -67.81 84.22 -33.89
N PHE A 9 -68.46 83.56 -32.91
CA PHE A 9 -69.90 83.71 -32.73
C PHE A 9 -70.25 83.89 -31.26
N PHE A 10 -71.01 84.95 -30.99
CA PHE A 10 -71.66 85.22 -29.72
C PHE A 10 -72.84 84.26 -29.59
N SER A 11 -73.01 83.60 -28.44
CA SER A 11 -74.27 82.91 -28.13
C SER A 11 -74.56 82.95 -26.63
N CYS A 12 -75.53 83.77 -26.26
CA CYS A 12 -76.09 83.83 -24.91
C CYS A 12 -77.30 82.89 -24.85
N ALA A 13 -77.22 81.82 -24.06
CA ALA A 13 -78.32 80.89 -23.87
C ALA A 13 -78.35 80.32 -22.45
N THR A 14 -79.24 80.90 -21.64
CA THR A 14 -80.04 80.23 -20.59
C THR A 14 -79.41 79.10 -19.77
N LEU A 15 -79.24 79.37 -18.47
CA LEU A 15 -79.33 78.35 -17.42
C LEU A 15 -80.73 77.70 -17.46
N LEU A 16 -80.88 76.56 -18.13
CA LEU A 16 -81.95 75.63 -17.79
C LEU A 16 -81.51 74.84 -16.57
N ASN A 17 -82.30 74.87 -15.50
CA ASN A 17 -82.29 73.75 -14.56
C ASN A 17 -82.80 72.52 -15.33
N ALA A 18 -81.86 71.70 -15.81
CA ALA A 18 -82.15 70.29 -15.97
C ALA A 18 -82.61 69.75 -14.60
N ALA A 19 -83.58 68.85 -14.60
CA ALA A 19 -83.93 68.13 -13.38
C ALA A 19 -82.79 67.14 -13.10
N ASP A 20 -81.84 67.56 -12.26
CA ASP A 20 -80.66 66.78 -11.89
C ASP A 20 -81.08 65.43 -11.30
N GLY A 21 -80.68 64.34 -11.95
CA GLY A 21 -80.99 63.00 -11.51
C GLY A 21 -80.28 62.68 -10.20
N GLY A 22 -80.99 62.01 -9.29
CA GLY A 22 -80.41 61.35 -8.14
C GLY A 22 -80.33 59.84 -8.35
N VAL A 23 -79.28 59.19 -7.84
CA VAL A 23 -79.30 57.76 -7.52
C VAL A 23 -79.19 57.58 -6.02
N HIS A 24 -80.01 56.68 -5.49
CA HIS A 24 -79.93 56.27 -4.10
C HIS A 24 -80.14 54.76 -3.96
N GLY A 25 -79.91 54.23 -2.76
CA GLY A 25 -80.11 52.82 -2.47
C GLY A 25 -79.44 52.43 -1.18
N ARG A 26 -79.24 51.13 -0.97
CA ARG A 26 -78.58 50.56 0.21
C ARG A 26 -77.45 49.63 -0.19
N VAL A 27 -76.38 49.65 0.59
CA VAL A 27 -75.34 48.62 0.53
C VAL A 27 -75.68 47.54 1.57
N TYR A 28 -75.76 46.29 1.12
CA TYR A 28 -75.96 45.10 1.94
C TYR A 28 -74.72 44.22 1.94
N GLY A 29 -74.56 43.41 2.99
CA GLY A 29 -73.55 42.36 3.05
C GLY A 29 -74.13 40.98 2.79
N GLN A 30 -73.34 40.09 2.21
CA GLN A 30 -73.59 38.63 2.24
C GLN A 30 -72.36 37.89 2.77
N ASP A 31 -72.55 36.69 3.31
CA ASP A 31 -71.44 35.79 3.64
C ASP A 31 -70.96 34.96 2.43
N GLU A 32 -70.07 34.00 2.66
CA GLU A 32 -69.51 33.09 1.66
C GLU A 32 -70.55 32.15 1.01
N LYS A 33 -71.74 32.00 1.62
CA LYS A 33 -72.86 31.18 1.11
C LYS A 33 -73.96 32.00 0.45
N GLY A 34 -73.86 33.34 0.50
CA GLY A 34 -74.93 34.24 0.06
C GLY A 34 -75.98 34.55 1.14
N GLU A 35 -75.75 34.20 2.41
CA GLU A 35 -76.66 34.56 3.51
C GLU A 35 -76.54 36.08 3.79
N ASN A 36 -77.67 36.81 3.77
CA ASN A 36 -77.70 38.27 3.90
C ASN A 36 -77.36 38.71 5.34
N LEU A 37 -76.28 39.49 5.48
CA LEU A 37 -75.74 40.00 6.75
C LEU A 37 -76.37 41.33 7.19
N GLY A 38 -77.30 41.87 6.42
CA GLY A 38 -77.93 43.17 6.66
C GLY A 38 -77.21 44.35 5.99
N PRO A 39 -77.68 45.59 6.22
CA PRO A 39 -77.10 46.79 5.62
C PRO A 39 -75.71 47.11 6.17
N ILE A 40 -74.82 47.62 5.32
CA ILE A 40 -73.45 48.01 5.66
C ILE A 40 -73.36 49.54 5.80
N PRO A 41 -73.40 50.10 7.01
CA PRO A 41 -73.06 51.50 7.24
C PRO A 41 -71.56 51.74 6.98
N GLY A 42 -71.22 52.91 6.44
CA GLY A 42 -69.83 53.30 6.14
C GLY A 42 -69.26 52.75 4.82
N ALA A 43 -70.03 51.97 4.05
CA ALA A 43 -69.62 51.54 2.71
C ALA A 43 -69.48 52.75 1.76
N LYS A 44 -68.36 52.83 1.04
CA LYS A 44 -68.09 53.86 0.03
C LYS A 44 -68.64 53.40 -1.32
N VAL A 45 -69.50 54.22 -1.93
CA VAL A 45 -70.01 54.06 -3.30
C VAL A 45 -69.31 55.10 -4.17
N GLU A 46 -68.64 54.67 -5.22
CA GLU A 46 -68.04 55.52 -6.25
C GLU A 46 -68.73 55.24 -7.59
N LEU A 47 -69.11 56.30 -8.31
CA LEU A 47 -69.58 56.19 -9.69
C LEU A 47 -68.48 56.66 -10.64
N LEU A 48 -68.31 55.94 -11.74
CA LEU A 48 -67.28 56.17 -12.75
C LEU A 48 -67.94 56.43 -14.10
N SER A 49 -67.28 57.21 -14.96
CA SER A 49 -67.75 57.61 -16.30
C SER A 49 -67.76 56.47 -17.36
N GLY A 50 -68.01 55.23 -16.93
CA GLY A 50 -67.83 53.99 -17.68
C GLY A 50 -66.86 53.02 -16.99
N PRO A 51 -66.79 51.74 -17.42
CA PRO A 51 -65.92 50.73 -16.81
C PRO A 51 -64.45 51.16 -16.86
N GLY A 52 -63.78 51.24 -15.70
CA GLY A 52 -62.41 51.75 -15.60
C GLY A 52 -62.24 53.25 -15.86
N GLY A 53 -63.33 54.02 -15.95
CA GLY A 53 -63.31 55.47 -16.15
C GLY A 53 -62.87 56.27 -14.92
N THR A 54 -62.90 57.59 -15.01
CA THR A 54 -62.66 58.47 -13.86
C THR A 54 -63.85 58.44 -12.90
N VAL A 55 -63.59 58.48 -11.59
CA VAL A 55 -64.64 58.68 -10.57
C VAL A 55 -65.26 60.07 -10.77
N VAL A 56 -66.58 60.11 -10.98
CA VAL A 56 -67.37 61.31 -11.24
C VAL A 56 -68.28 61.69 -10.08
N ALA A 57 -68.61 60.74 -9.19
CA ALA A 57 -69.32 61.01 -7.94
C ALA A 57 -68.93 60.00 -6.86
N THR A 58 -69.09 60.38 -5.59
CA THR A 58 -68.86 59.51 -4.41
C THR A 58 -69.94 59.75 -3.37
N ALA A 59 -70.43 58.69 -2.73
CA ALA A 59 -71.21 58.75 -1.50
C ALA A 59 -70.71 57.73 -0.46
N THR A 60 -71.13 57.90 0.79
CA THR A 60 -70.89 56.95 1.87
C THR A 60 -72.23 56.53 2.47
N ALA A 61 -72.46 55.22 2.59
CA ALA A 61 -73.65 54.64 3.17
C ALA A 61 -73.81 55.05 4.65
N ASN A 62 -75.00 55.53 5.01
CA ASN A 62 -75.29 56.06 6.34
C ASN A 62 -75.48 54.98 7.41
N SER A 63 -75.42 55.40 8.68
CA SER A 63 -75.74 54.55 9.82
C SER A 63 -77.12 54.90 10.39
N PRO A 64 -77.94 53.92 10.81
CA PRO A 64 -77.73 52.47 10.76
C PRO A 64 -78.21 51.81 9.45
N GLY A 65 -78.75 52.59 8.50
CA GLY A 65 -79.55 52.06 7.38
C GLY A 65 -78.78 51.50 6.20
N GLY A 66 -77.47 51.73 6.10
CA GLY A 66 -76.65 51.41 4.93
C GLY A 66 -77.06 52.19 3.67
N TYR A 67 -77.83 53.28 3.82
CA TYR A 67 -78.42 54.03 2.71
C TYR A 67 -77.45 55.10 2.19
N TYR A 68 -77.27 55.17 0.88
CA TYR A 68 -76.46 56.18 0.20
C TYR A 68 -77.33 56.98 -0.79
N GLU A 69 -76.90 58.19 -1.10
CA GLU A 69 -77.56 59.07 -2.07
C GLU A 69 -76.50 59.91 -2.79
N ILE A 70 -76.63 60.04 -4.11
CA ILE A 70 -75.82 60.89 -4.99
C ILE A 70 -76.80 61.72 -5.83
N LYS A 71 -76.63 63.05 -5.80
CA LYS A 71 -77.44 64.04 -6.54
C LYS A 71 -76.59 64.76 -7.58
N GLY A 72 -77.20 65.41 -8.56
CA GLY A 72 -76.49 66.15 -9.60
C GLY A 72 -75.96 65.28 -10.74
N LEU A 73 -76.55 64.11 -10.99
CA LEU A 73 -76.12 63.22 -12.06
C LEU A 73 -76.80 63.58 -13.39
N PRO A 74 -76.06 63.98 -14.43
CA PRO A 74 -76.62 64.07 -15.77
C PRO A 74 -77.03 62.68 -16.29
N PRO A 75 -78.07 62.58 -17.14
CA PRO A 75 -78.47 61.32 -17.77
C PRO A 75 -77.35 60.71 -18.64
N ALA A 76 -76.76 59.62 -18.15
CA ALA A 76 -75.62 58.92 -18.76
C ALA A 76 -75.51 57.47 -18.26
N ASP A 77 -74.63 56.69 -18.87
CA ASP A 77 -74.21 55.38 -18.38
C ASP A 77 -73.07 55.54 -17.35
N TYR A 78 -73.25 54.95 -16.17
CA TYR A 78 -72.26 54.96 -15.09
C TYR A 78 -71.83 53.53 -14.76
N ALA A 79 -70.53 53.31 -14.61
CA ALA A 79 -70.04 52.15 -13.87
C ALA A 79 -70.00 52.48 -12.37
N TYR A 80 -69.99 51.48 -11.51
CA TYR A 80 -69.85 51.65 -10.07
C TYR A 80 -68.69 50.83 -9.50
N ARG A 81 -68.09 51.37 -8.43
CA ARG A 81 -67.23 50.64 -7.50
C ARG A 81 -67.75 50.82 -6.08
N VAL A 82 -67.84 49.74 -5.32
CA VAL A 82 -68.35 49.77 -3.94
C VAL A 82 -67.42 49.01 -3.00
N ALA A 83 -66.99 49.67 -1.92
CA ALA A 83 -66.01 49.13 -0.97
C ALA A 83 -66.44 49.35 0.49
N ALA A 84 -66.22 48.36 1.34
CA ALA A 84 -66.44 48.47 2.79
C ALA A 84 -65.41 47.67 3.59
N ALA A 85 -65.13 48.09 4.82
CA ALA A 85 -64.17 47.40 5.69
C ALA A 85 -64.67 45.98 6.04
N GLY A 86 -63.86 44.96 5.78
CA GLY A 86 -64.22 43.55 5.98
C GLY A 86 -65.00 42.90 4.83
N PHE A 87 -65.20 43.60 3.71
CA PHE A 87 -65.90 43.10 2.53
C PHE A 87 -65.02 43.19 1.28
N ALA A 88 -65.28 42.30 0.32
CA ALA A 88 -64.65 42.36 -0.99
C ALA A 88 -65.10 43.63 -1.70
N THR A 89 -64.16 44.33 -2.34
CA THR A 89 -64.49 45.50 -3.15
C THR A 89 -65.14 45.03 -4.44
N GLU A 90 -66.35 45.49 -4.69
CA GLU A 90 -67.07 45.27 -5.94
C GLU A 90 -66.60 46.30 -6.96
N ASP A 91 -65.73 45.87 -7.87
CA ASP A 91 -65.18 46.67 -9.00
C ASP A 91 -65.21 45.85 -10.31
N ALA A 92 -66.21 44.99 -10.50
CA ALA A 92 -66.35 44.15 -11.70
C ALA A 92 -66.80 44.92 -12.96
N GLY A 93 -66.58 46.25 -13.01
CA GLY A 93 -66.95 47.11 -14.13
C GLY A 93 -68.46 47.21 -14.42
N ARG A 94 -69.31 46.75 -13.50
CA ARG A 94 -70.78 46.79 -13.66
C ARG A 94 -71.31 48.22 -13.55
N GLY A 95 -72.49 48.46 -14.11
CA GLY A 95 -73.04 49.81 -14.25
C GLY A 95 -74.55 49.86 -14.48
N PHE A 96 -75.07 51.08 -14.59
CA PHE A 96 -76.47 51.40 -14.85
C PHE A 96 -76.62 52.71 -15.65
N THR A 97 -77.75 52.86 -16.34
CA THR A 97 -78.10 54.08 -17.12
C THR A 97 -79.04 54.97 -16.29
N VAL A 98 -78.68 56.24 -16.09
CA VAL A 98 -79.57 57.25 -15.48
C VAL A 98 -80.49 57.82 -16.58
N PRO A 99 -81.84 57.64 -16.53
CA PRO A 99 -82.71 58.05 -17.64
C PRO A 99 -82.97 59.56 -17.70
N LYS A 100 -83.13 60.09 -18.92
CA LYS A 100 -83.38 61.51 -19.21
C LYS A 100 -84.80 61.99 -18.91
N ALA A 101 -85.28 61.73 -17.69
CA ALA A 101 -86.52 62.26 -17.09
C ALA A 101 -86.65 61.93 -15.58
N THR A 102 -85.86 60.98 -15.06
CA THR A 102 -86.08 60.38 -13.75
C THR A 102 -85.41 61.19 -12.64
N LEU A 103 -86.19 61.67 -11.67
CA LEU A 103 -85.69 62.39 -10.49
C LEU A 103 -84.89 61.48 -9.55
N GLU A 104 -85.34 60.23 -9.37
CA GLU A 104 -84.77 59.27 -8.42
C GLU A 104 -84.62 57.89 -9.07
N TYR A 105 -83.39 57.41 -9.18
CA TYR A 105 -83.05 56.03 -9.58
C TYR A 105 -82.64 55.22 -8.35
N VAL A 106 -83.08 53.97 -8.25
CA VAL A 106 -82.79 53.10 -7.09
C VAL A 106 -81.83 52.00 -7.50
N GLN A 107 -80.67 51.92 -6.84
CA GLN A 107 -79.66 50.89 -7.06
C GLN A 107 -79.12 50.40 -5.71
N ASP A 108 -79.54 49.22 -5.29
CA ASP A 108 -78.95 48.53 -4.14
C ASP A 108 -77.66 47.81 -4.55
N PHE A 109 -76.75 47.62 -3.61
CA PHE A 109 -75.48 46.92 -3.78
C PHE A 109 -75.35 45.78 -2.77
N LEU A 110 -74.68 44.69 -3.16
CA LEU A 110 -74.43 43.54 -2.30
C LEU A 110 -72.93 43.22 -2.31
N LEU A 111 -72.28 43.33 -1.16
CA LEU A 111 -70.86 43.01 -1.00
C LEU A 111 -70.68 41.65 -0.34
N SER A 112 -69.87 40.78 -0.93
CA SER A 112 -69.45 39.53 -0.27
C SER A 112 -68.45 39.84 0.84
N LYS A 113 -68.69 39.35 2.05
CA LYS A 113 -67.75 39.47 3.17
C LYS A 113 -66.45 38.75 2.82
N THR A 114 -65.31 39.40 3.00
CA THR A 114 -64.02 38.70 2.82
C THR A 114 -63.80 37.85 4.07
N PRO A 115 -63.56 36.53 3.97
CA PRO A 115 -63.00 35.79 5.10
C PRO A 115 -61.72 36.49 5.59
N PRO A 116 -61.50 36.62 6.91
CA PRO A 116 -60.20 37.03 7.40
C PRO A 116 -59.17 36.02 6.89
N LYS A 117 -58.16 36.49 6.13
CA LYS A 117 -57.14 35.59 5.60
C LYS A 117 -56.53 34.81 6.76
N ARG A 118 -56.68 33.49 6.73
CA ARG A 118 -56.14 32.62 7.76
C ARG A 118 -54.67 32.41 7.46
N ASP A 119 -53.78 33.01 8.23
CA ASP A 119 -52.33 32.75 8.12
C ASP A 119 -51.95 31.31 8.48
N ARG A 120 -52.90 30.53 9.03
CA ARG A 120 -52.76 29.11 9.36
C ARG A 120 -54.02 28.29 9.09
N CYS A 121 -53.84 27.03 8.69
CA CYS A 121 -54.90 26.09 8.39
C CYS A 121 -54.56 24.66 8.86
N ASP A 122 -55.59 23.81 8.98
CA ASP A 122 -55.43 22.37 9.19
C ASP A 122 -55.45 21.69 7.81
N LEU A 123 -54.38 20.97 7.45
CA LEU A 123 -54.21 20.33 6.15
C LEU A 123 -54.48 18.82 6.25
N ALA A 124 -55.44 18.33 5.45
CA ALA A 124 -55.66 16.89 5.31
C ALA A 124 -54.61 16.30 4.36
N ILE A 125 -53.92 15.25 4.82
CA ILE A 125 -52.89 14.54 4.06
C ILE A 125 -53.28 13.07 3.98
N LEU A 126 -53.23 12.50 2.78
CA LEU A 126 -53.45 11.09 2.51
C LEU A 126 -52.20 10.51 1.84
N VAL A 127 -51.57 9.51 2.48
CA VAL A 127 -50.43 8.79 1.90
C VAL A 127 -50.90 7.45 1.36
N VAL A 128 -50.72 7.23 0.06
CA VAL A 128 -51.07 5.98 -0.64
C VAL A 128 -49.88 5.40 -1.38
N LYS A 129 -49.85 4.08 -1.55
CA LYS A 129 -48.93 3.38 -2.45
C LYS A 129 -49.66 2.77 -3.63
N ARG A 130 -48.92 2.66 -4.72
CA ARG A 130 -49.43 2.41 -6.07
C ARG A 130 -49.33 0.93 -6.45
N ILE A 131 -50.41 0.14 -6.39
CA ILE A 131 -50.40 -1.25 -6.91
C ILE A 131 -50.55 -1.24 -8.44
N SER A 132 -49.55 -0.72 -9.15
CA SER A 132 -49.55 -0.76 -10.62
C SER A 132 -49.05 -2.10 -11.15
N SER A 133 -49.95 -2.90 -11.72
CA SER A 133 -49.63 -4.18 -12.40
C SER A 133 -49.35 -4.03 -13.90
N GLY A 134 -49.34 -2.79 -14.42
CA GLY A 134 -49.12 -2.51 -15.84
C GLY A 134 -48.68 -1.07 -16.12
N LYS A 135 -48.66 -0.69 -17.41
CA LYS A 135 -48.26 0.66 -17.87
C LYS A 135 -49.41 1.66 -17.94
N ASP A 136 -50.66 1.22 -17.86
CA ASP A 136 -51.84 2.09 -17.94
C ASP A 136 -52.14 2.72 -16.57
N ARG A 137 -51.94 4.04 -16.49
CA ARG A 137 -52.08 4.79 -15.23
C ARG A 137 -53.51 5.01 -14.77
N SER A 138 -54.51 4.70 -15.59
CA SER A 138 -55.92 5.03 -15.33
C SER A 138 -56.61 4.10 -14.33
N ASN A 139 -56.10 2.88 -14.14
CA ASN A 139 -56.74 1.82 -13.36
C ASN A 139 -55.89 1.32 -12.16
N ASP A 140 -54.83 2.03 -11.79
CA ASP A 140 -53.93 1.60 -10.71
C ASP A 140 -54.60 1.71 -9.34
N ALA A 141 -54.67 0.58 -8.63
CA ALA A 141 -55.21 0.56 -7.28
C ALA A 141 -54.29 1.32 -6.31
N ARG A 142 -54.84 2.31 -5.61
CA ARG A 142 -54.18 2.99 -4.49
C ARG A 142 -54.46 2.24 -3.19
N LEU A 143 -53.43 1.83 -2.47
CA LEU A 143 -53.55 1.36 -1.08
C LEU A 143 -53.19 2.48 -0.10
N PRO A 144 -53.92 2.66 0.99
CA PRO A 144 -53.46 3.51 2.10
C PRO A 144 -52.15 2.99 2.70
N VAL A 145 -51.26 3.90 3.11
CA VAL A 145 -49.99 3.54 3.76
C VAL A 145 -50.00 4.01 5.21
N ALA A 146 -50.26 3.07 6.11
CA ALA A 146 -50.28 3.31 7.55
C ALA A 146 -48.87 3.45 8.14
N ASN A 147 -48.73 4.26 9.19
CA ASN A 147 -47.47 4.56 9.87
C ASN A 147 -46.39 5.23 8.99
N ALA A 148 -46.78 5.86 7.87
CA ALA A 148 -45.90 6.71 7.09
C ALA A 148 -45.50 7.94 7.91
N LYS A 149 -44.21 8.21 8.02
CA LYS A 149 -43.64 9.32 8.78
C LYS A 149 -43.39 10.50 7.86
N LEU A 150 -44.08 11.61 8.08
CA LEU A 150 -43.90 12.84 7.32
C LEU A 150 -43.12 13.89 8.12
N ILE A 151 -42.14 14.49 7.46
CA ILE A 151 -41.43 15.68 7.93
C ILE A 151 -41.76 16.81 6.94
N LEU A 152 -42.23 17.95 7.45
CA LEU A 152 -42.49 19.18 6.71
C LEU A 152 -41.46 20.23 7.11
N GLN A 153 -40.44 20.41 6.28
CA GLN A 153 -39.41 21.42 6.45
C GLN A 153 -39.83 22.71 5.72
N PRO A 154 -40.09 23.83 6.43
CA PRO A 154 -40.44 25.09 5.78
C PRO A 154 -39.31 25.64 4.91
N SER A 155 -39.68 26.36 3.86
CA SER A 155 -38.77 27.17 3.05
C SER A 155 -38.80 28.62 3.55
N GLY A 156 -37.63 29.24 3.73
CA GLY A 156 -37.52 30.61 4.25
C GLY A 156 -37.83 30.73 5.74
N ASN A 157 -38.44 31.84 6.15
CA ASN A 157 -38.58 32.24 7.56
C ASN A 157 -39.85 31.69 8.26
N LEU A 158 -40.53 30.69 7.67
CA LEU A 158 -41.72 30.07 8.27
C LEU A 158 -41.32 29.18 9.47
N PRO A 159 -42.11 29.17 10.57
CA PRO A 159 -41.81 28.34 11.73
C PRO A 159 -42.01 26.86 11.41
N THR A 160 -41.08 26.01 11.84
CA THR A 160 -41.18 24.55 11.71
C THR A 160 -42.44 24.03 12.42
N PRO A 161 -43.32 23.28 11.74
CA PRO A 161 -44.51 22.70 12.35
C PRO A 161 -44.17 21.82 13.56
N VAL A 162 -44.94 21.98 14.65
CA VAL A 162 -44.74 21.29 15.93
C VAL A 162 -45.26 19.85 15.86
N ASN A 163 -44.69 18.94 16.65
CA ASN A 163 -45.05 17.50 16.73
C ASN A 163 -44.67 16.66 15.49
N GLN A 164 -43.57 17.00 14.83
CA GLN A 164 -42.95 16.15 13.80
C GLN A 164 -42.06 15.04 14.41
N PRO A 165 -41.88 13.89 13.73
CA PRO A 165 -42.52 13.51 12.48
C PRO A 165 -44.01 13.19 12.69
N PHE A 166 -44.83 13.62 11.73
CA PHE A 166 -46.23 13.25 11.66
C PHE A 166 -46.35 11.78 11.26
N VAL A 167 -47.36 11.05 11.75
CA VAL A 167 -47.51 9.61 11.47
C VAL A 167 -48.93 9.33 11.00
N THR A 168 -49.07 8.72 9.82
CA THR A 168 -50.40 8.37 9.28
C THR A 168 -51.08 7.25 10.04
N ASP A 169 -52.41 7.31 10.08
CA ASP A 169 -53.26 6.32 10.73
C ASP A 169 -53.40 5.01 9.91
N ALA A 170 -54.28 4.09 10.35
CA ALA A 170 -54.53 2.82 9.67
C ALA A 170 -55.07 2.95 8.22
N LYS A 171 -55.53 4.13 7.81
CA LYS A 171 -55.99 4.46 6.46
C LYS A 171 -55.01 5.36 5.69
N GLY A 172 -53.80 5.60 6.20
CA GLY A 172 -52.87 6.53 5.56
C GLY A 172 -53.28 8.00 5.71
N GLU A 173 -54.31 8.32 6.52
CA GLU A 173 -54.79 9.68 6.76
C GLU A 173 -53.95 10.36 7.86
N TYR A 174 -53.68 11.66 7.71
CA TYR A 174 -53.17 12.53 8.77
C TYR A 174 -53.71 13.96 8.63
N LEU A 175 -53.98 14.62 9.75
CA LEU A 175 -54.45 16.02 9.79
C LEU A 175 -53.38 16.92 10.40
N ALA A 176 -52.59 17.59 9.55
CA ALA A 176 -51.51 18.47 9.97
C ALA A 176 -52.07 19.84 10.39
N LYS A 177 -52.15 20.08 11.69
CA LYS A 177 -52.85 21.23 12.26
C LYS A 177 -52.03 22.50 12.30
N LEU A 178 -52.70 23.64 12.11
CA LEU A 178 -52.12 25.00 12.22
C LEU A 178 -50.85 25.21 11.38
N LEU A 179 -50.74 24.57 10.20
CA LEU A 179 -49.68 24.85 9.23
C LEU A 179 -49.81 26.27 8.71
N GLY A 180 -48.68 26.94 8.49
CA GLY A 180 -48.67 28.28 7.88
C GLY A 180 -48.86 28.21 6.37
N GLU A 181 -49.38 29.28 5.77
CA GLU A 181 -49.36 29.43 4.31
C GLU A 181 -47.91 29.60 3.80
N GLY A 182 -47.55 28.86 2.75
CA GLY A 182 -46.27 28.98 2.05
C GLY A 182 -45.65 27.64 1.62
N ASP A 183 -44.37 27.70 1.28
CA ASP A 183 -43.65 26.59 0.64
C ASP A 183 -42.91 25.70 1.65
N TYR A 184 -43.08 24.39 1.51
CA TYR A 184 -42.45 23.35 2.33
C TYR A 184 -41.73 22.34 1.43
N ILE A 185 -40.67 21.73 1.96
CA ILE A 185 -40.18 20.43 1.48
C ILE A 185 -40.77 19.36 2.40
N VAL A 186 -41.49 18.42 1.80
CA VAL A 186 -42.03 17.24 2.47
C VAL A 186 -41.08 16.05 2.25
N SER A 187 -40.73 15.34 3.30
CA SER A 187 -40.03 14.05 3.26
C SER A 187 -40.90 12.98 3.90
N ILE A 188 -41.04 11.80 3.27
CA ILE A 188 -41.88 10.69 3.74
C ILE A 188 -41.08 9.40 3.79
N ASP A 189 -40.96 8.81 4.99
CA ASP A 189 -40.41 7.48 5.28
C ASP A 189 -41.56 6.54 5.64
N ALA A 190 -41.80 5.45 4.89
CA ALA A 190 -42.99 4.64 5.04
C ALA A 190 -42.78 3.13 4.82
N PRO A 191 -43.53 2.25 5.51
CA PRO A 191 -43.48 0.81 5.28
C PRO A 191 -43.77 0.42 3.83
N GLU A 192 -42.99 -0.50 3.31
CA GLU A 192 -43.11 -1.14 1.99
C GLU A 192 -43.02 -0.16 0.80
N CYS A 193 -42.45 1.04 1.00
CA CYS A 193 -42.39 2.12 0.01
C CYS A 193 -40.99 2.73 -0.15
N GLU A 194 -40.65 3.17 -1.37
CA GLU A 194 -39.47 4.00 -1.64
C GLU A 194 -39.65 5.38 -0.93
N PRO A 195 -38.65 5.89 -0.18
CA PRO A 195 -38.77 7.18 0.50
C PRO A 195 -39.01 8.35 -0.47
N PHE A 196 -40.01 9.18 -0.18
CA PHE A 196 -40.35 10.34 -1.01
C PHE A 196 -39.74 11.61 -0.45
N THR A 197 -39.33 12.53 -1.31
CA THR A 197 -39.02 13.92 -0.94
C THR A 197 -39.40 14.85 -2.09
N GLY A 198 -40.13 15.93 -1.80
CA GLY A 198 -40.61 16.85 -2.83
C GLY A 198 -41.16 18.17 -2.27
N PRO A 199 -41.52 19.13 -3.13
CA PRO A 199 -42.13 20.39 -2.72
C PRO A 199 -43.62 20.22 -2.38
N LEU A 200 -44.09 20.98 -1.41
CA LEU A 200 -45.49 21.12 -0.99
C LEU A 200 -45.80 22.60 -0.80
N ILE A 201 -46.83 23.12 -1.48
CA ILE A 201 -47.30 24.50 -1.32
C ILE A 201 -48.59 24.47 -0.50
N VAL A 202 -48.55 24.98 0.73
CA VAL A 202 -49.70 25.07 1.62
C VAL A 202 -50.40 26.39 1.40
N LYS A 203 -51.71 26.37 1.16
CA LYS A 203 -52.55 27.57 1.05
C LYS A 203 -53.79 27.44 1.91
N CYS A 204 -54.08 28.47 2.68
CA CYS A 204 -55.16 28.47 3.67
C CYS A 204 -56.44 29.16 3.17
N ASP A 205 -56.54 29.41 1.86
CA ASP A 205 -57.74 29.87 1.16
C ASP A 205 -58.66 28.71 0.73
N LYS A 206 -58.24 27.45 0.90
CA LYS A 206 -58.95 26.24 0.43
C LYS A 206 -58.80 25.09 1.41
N ASP A 207 -59.92 24.53 1.84
CA ASP A 207 -59.95 23.23 2.50
C ASP A 207 -59.62 22.15 1.45
N GLY A 208 -58.41 21.59 1.50
CA GLY A 208 -57.89 20.68 0.48
C GLY A 208 -57.21 19.45 1.07
N GLU A 209 -57.42 18.30 0.42
CA GLU A 209 -56.69 17.06 0.67
C GLU A 209 -55.43 17.01 -0.22
N VAL A 210 -54.29 16.70 0.38
CA VAL A 210 -53.03 16.48 -0.32
C VAL A 210 -52.73 14.99 -0.35
N ILE A 211 -52.79 14.39 -1.54
CA ILE A 211 -52.52 12.97 -1.76
C ILE A 211 -51.06 12.78 -2.19
N PHE A 212 -50.29 12.01 -1.43
CA PHE A 212 -48.94 11.57 -1.80
C PHE A 212 -48.98 10.12 -2.33
N GLU A 213 -48.68 9.93 -3.62
CA GLU A 213 -48.44 8.61 -4.20
C GLU A 213 -46.98 8.18 -3.98
N LEU A 214 -46.77 7.18 -3.13
CA LEU A 214 -45.49 6.51 -2.94
C LEU A 214 -45.33 5.34 -3.92
N GLN A 215 -44.11 5.16 -4.40
CA GLN A 215 -43.71 3.99 -5.18
C GLN A 215 -43.48 2.81 -4.22
N PRO A 216 -44.07 1.62 -4.42
CA PRO A 216 -43.75 0.45 -3.60
C PRO A 216 -42.29 0.03 -3.74
N CYS A 217 -41.67 -0.40 -2.65
CA CYS A 217 -40.32 -1.00 -2.68
C CYS A 217 -40.30 -2.25 -3.55
N ASN A 218 -39.20 -2.44 -4.29
CA ASN A 218 -38.94 -3.69 -4.99
C ASN A 218 -38.39 -4.73 -4.00
N GLU A 219 -39.26 -5.35 -3.20
CA GLU A 219 -38.88 -6.26 -2.12
C GLU A 219 -37.95 -7.39 -2.56
N LEU A 220 -38.12 -7.91 -3.78
CA LEU A 220 -37.24 -8.93 -4.35
C LEU A 220 -35.82 -8.37 -4.55
N LEU A 221 -35.69 -7.20 -5.19
CA LEU A 221 -34.41 -6.52 -5.38
C LEU A 221 -33.75 -6.17 -4.05
N HIS A 222 -34.51 -5.64 -3.09
CA HIS A 222 -34.03 -5.28 -1.76
C HIS A 222 -33.57 -6.51 -0.98
N GLY A 223 -34.32 -7.62 -1.07
CA GLY A 223 -33.92 -8.92 -0.51
C GLY A 223 -32.64 -9.48 -1.12
N TYR A 224 -32.43 -9.31 -2.43
CA TYR A 224 -31.19 -9.74 -3.09
C TYR A 224 -29.99 -8.82 -2.79
N VAL A 225 -30.20 -7.49 -2.71
CA VAL A 225 -29.16 -6.55 -2.26
C VAL A 225 -28.75 -6.84 -0.83
N ARG A 226 -29.73 -7.09 0.06
CA ARG A 226 -29.49 -7.54 1.44
C ARG A 226 -28.71 -8.85 1.47
N ALA A 227 -29.11 -9.86 0.71
CA ALA A 227 -28.42 -11.16 0.67
C ALA A 227 -26.97 -11.08 0.16
N MET A 228 -26.65 -10.17 -0.78
CA MET A 228 -25.25 -9.89 -1.14
C MET A 228 -24.44 -9.35 0.05
N LEU A 229 -25.06 -8.51 0.87
CA LEU A 229 -24.42 -7.82 1.99
C LEU A 229 -24.47 -8.62 3.30
N THR A 230 -25.41 -9.54 3.51
CA THR A 230 -25.49 -10.40 4.70
C THR A 230 -24.79 -11.72 4.47
N ASP A 231 -25.30 -12.51 3.54
CA ASP A 231 -24.91 -13.90 3.29
C ASP A 231 -23.67 -13.97 2.40
N GLY A 232 -23.48 -12.95 1.56
CA GLY A 232 -22.34 -12.76 0.69
C GLY A 232 -21.11 -12.09 1.33
N TRP A 233 -21.15 -11.76 2.62
CA TRP A 233 -20.08 -11.03 3.30
C TRP A 233 -18.93 -11.94 3.76
N GLY A 234 -17.70 -11.47 3.57
CA GLY A 234 -16.48 -12.11 4.04
C GLY A 234 -15.82 -13.08 3.04
N SER A 235 -14.64 -13.58 3.41
CA SER A 235 -13.70 -14.28 2.51
C SER A 235 -14.00 -15.75 2.19
N SER A 236 -15.10 -16.31 2.68
CA SER A 236 -15.41 -17.73 2.44
C SER A 236 -15.90 -17.97 1.00
N ALA A 237 -15.59 -19.14 0.43
CA ALA A 237 -16.10 -19.54 -0.89
C ALA A 237 -17.64 -19.65 -0.91
N GLN A 238 -18.26 -19.95 0.25
CA GLN A 238 -19.70 -19.99 0.41
C GLN A 238 -20.33 -18.59 0.33
N ALA A 239 -19.67 -17.59 0.95
CA ALA A 239 -20.07 -16.18 0.88
C ALA A 239 -19.91 -15.62 -0.54
N LYS A 240 -18.75 -15.78 -1.18
CA LYS A 240 -18.55 -15.37 -2.59
C LYS A 240 -19.67 -15.92 -3.49
N ALA A 241 -19.93 -17.23 -3.42
CA ALA A 241 -20.99 -17.86 -4.19
C ALA A 241 -22.42 -17.42 -3.78
N ALA A 242 -22.64 -16.94 -2.55
CA ALA A 242 -23.91 -16.35 -2.12
C ALA A 242 -24.11 -14.95 -2.71
N ALA A 243 -23.08 -14.10 -2.68
CA ALA A 243 -23.07 -12.80 -3.35
C ALA A 243 -23.35 -12.96 -4.85
N ASP A 244 -22.65 -13.85 -5.55
CA ASP A 244 -22.85 -14.08 -6.98
C ASP A 244 -24.28 -14.55 -7.30
N ARG A 245 -24.83 -15.50 -6.51
CA ARG A 245 -26.22 -15.97 -6.69
C ARG A 245 -27.25 -14.89 -6.42
N ALA A 246 -27.01 -14.01 -5.45
CA ALA A 246 -27.89 -12.90 -5.13
C ALA A 246 -27.82 -11.81 -6.21
N TYR A 247 -26.63 -11.45 -6.68
CA TYR A 247 -26.40 -10.52 -7.80
C TYR A 247 -27.10 -10.98 -9.09
N GLN A 248 -26.95 -12.25 -9.47
CA GLN A 248 -27.60 -12.84 -10.65
C GLN A 248 -29.14 -12.94 -10.55
N ARG A 249 -29.71 -12.68 -9.37
CA ARG A 249 -31.15 -12.50 -9.16
C ARG A 249 -31.53 -11.01 -9.10
N ALA A 250 -30.71 -10.18 -8.46
CA ALA A 250 -30.86 -8.72 -8.45
C ALA A 250 -30.91 -8.16 -9.88
N LEU A 251 -29.98 -8.56 -10.75
CA LEU A 251 -29.97 -8.18 -12.18
C LEU A 251 -31.22 -8.60 -12.99
N LYS A 252 -32.11 -9.43 -12.42
CA LYS A 252 -33.38 -9.84 -13.04
C LYS A 252 -34.61 -9.16 -12.40
N ALA A 253 -34.44 -8.59 -11.20
CA ALA A 253 -35.44 -7.79 -10.51
C ALA A 253 -35.23 -6.28 -10.72
N ASP A 254 -34.02 -5.87 -11.10
CA ASP A 254 -33.60 -4.51 -11.42
C ASP A 254 -33.96 -4.14 -12.87
N ASP A 255 -35.15 -3.57 -13.06
CA ASP A 255 -35.67 -3.11 -14.35
C ASP A 255 -35.08 -1.76 -14.79
N LYS A 256 -34.67 -0.93 -13.82
CA LYS A 256 -34.10 0.41 -14.02
C LYS A 256 -32.58 0.38 -14.24
N GLY A 257 -31.89 -0.64 -13.76
CA GLY A 257 -30.45 -0.80 -13.87
C GLY A 257 -29.67 -0.04 -12.80
N ASP A 258 -30.08 -0.09 -11.53
CA ASP A 258 -29.51 0.67 -10.43
C ASP A 258 -28.00 0.40 -10.19
N CYS A 259 -27.27 1.47 -9.90
CA CYS A 259 -25.90 1.44 -9.41
C CYS A 259 -25.75 0.66 -8.09
N SER A 260 -26.77 0.66 -7.22
CA SER A 260 -26.72 0.02 -5.90
C SER A 260 -26.48 -1.49 -5.97
N VAL A 261 -27.00 -2.17 -7.00
CA VAL A 261 -26.80 -3.61 -7.21
C VAL A 261 -25.32 -3.94 -7.45
N ASN A 262 -24.68 -3.12 -8.29
CA ASN A 262 -23.27 -3.23 -8.65
C ASN A 262 -22.36 -2.80 -7.49
N TYR A 263 -22.77 -1.78 -6.74
CA TYR A 263 -22.08 -1.31 -5.53
C TYR A 263 -22.12 -2.36 -4.39
N ALA A 264 -23.28 -2.98 -4.15
CA ALA A 264 -23.44 -4.02 -3.14
C ALA A 264 -22.58 -5.26 -3.46
N LEU A 265 -22.55 -5.71 -4.72
CA LEU A 265 -21.64 -6.76 -5.16
C LEU A 265 -20.18 -6.38 -4.91
N ALA A 266 -19.79 -5.13 -5.21
CA ALA A 266 -18.42 -4.68 -5.01
C ALA A 266 -18.02 -4.63 -3.53
N LEU A 267 -18.90 -4.18 -2.63
CA LEU A 267 -18.64 -4.22 -1.18
C LEU A 267 -18.46 -5.66 -0.71
N ALA A 268 -19.31 -6.60 -1.17
CA ALA A 268 -19.15 -8.01 -0.87
C ALA A 268 -17.80 -8.56 -1.38
N GLN A 269 -17.43 -8.26 -2.63
CA GLN A 269 -16.14 -8.63 -3.22
C GLN A 269 -14.94 -8.04 -2.46
N LEU A 270 -15.01 -6.78 -2.02
CA LEU A 270 -13.98 -6.16 -1.16
C LEU A 270 -13.86 -6.86 0.19
N SER A 271 -14.99 -7.17 0.85
CA SER A 271 -15.02 -7.96 2.10
C SER A 271 -14.43 -9.36 1.93
N ALA A 272 -14.50 -9.89 0.70
CA ALA A 272 -13.98 -11.19 0.31
C ALA A 272 -12.55 -11.15 -0.30
N GLY A 273 -11.88 -9.99 -0.21
CA GLY A 273 -10.50 -9.76 -0.68
C GLY A 273 -10.33 -9.67 -2.21
N ASP A 274 -11.43 -9.66 -2.97
CA ASP A 274 -11.42 -9.74 -4.44
C ASP A 274 -11.37 -8.36 -5.10
N GLN A 275 -10.21 -7.71 -4.99
CA GLN A 275 -10.00 -6.35 -5.47
C GLN A 275 -10.18 -6.22 -7.00
N ALA A 276 -9.87 -7.27 -7.77
CA ALA A 276 -10.01 -7.25 -9.22
C ALA A 276 -11.49 -7.33 -9.66
N ALA A 277 -12.28 -8.20 -9.03
CA ALA A 277 -13.73 -8.24 -9.28
C ALA A 277 -14.40 -6.93 -8.79
N ALA A 278 -14.03 -6.44 -7.61
CA ALA A 278 -14.55 -5.18 -7.07
C ALA A 278 -14.23 -3.98 -7.98
N GLN A 279 -13.04 -3.93 -8.61
CA GLN A 279 -12.71 -2.90 -9.61
C GLN A 279 -13.69 -2.89 -10.78
N GLN A 280 -14.14 -4.06 -11.26
CA GLN A 280 -15.10 -4.18 -12.37
C GLN A 280 -16.51 -3.80 -11.93
N SER A 281 -16.98 -4.32 -10.78
CA SER A 281 -18.30 -4.04 -10.23
C SER A 281 -18.49 -2.55 -9.91
N LEU A 282 -17.46 -1.88 -9.37
CA LEU A 282 -17.52 -0.42 -9.13
C LEU A 282 -17.51 0.38 -10.44
N ALA A 283 -16.73 -0.03 -11.45
CA ALA A 283 -16.79 0.61 -12.77
C ALA A 283 -18.18 0.47 -13.43
N ALA A 284 -18.84 -0.68 -13.26
CA ALA A 284 -20.22 -0.91 -13.70
C ALA A 284 -21.23 -0.03 -12.94
N ALA A 285 -21.05 0.16 -11.62
CA ALA A 285 -21.87 1.07 -10.82
C ALA A 285 -21.73 2.54 -11.26
N LEU A 286 -20.49 3.01 -11.46
CA LEU A 286 -20.22 4.39 -11.93
C LEU A 286 -20.82 4.65 -13.31
N GLY A 287 -20.73 3.67 -14.22
CA GLY A 287 -21.26 3.75 -15.58
C GLY A 287 -22.76 4.03 -15.69
N LYS A 288 -23.53 3.82 -14.61
CA LYS A 288 -24.98 4.13 -14.55
C LYS A 288 -25.31 5.62 -14.45
N LYS A 289 -24.36 6.47 -14.01
CA LYS A 289 -24.49 7.93 -13.87
C LYS A 289 -25.78 8.39 -13.15
N SER A 290 -25.79 8.26 -11.82
CA SER A 290 -26.96 8.59 -10.98
C SER A 290 -26.70 9.75 -10.01
N ASP A 291 -27.74 10.50 -9.69
CA ASP A 291 -27.75 11.51 -8.61
C ASP A 291 -28.09 10.93 -7.22
N SER A 292 -28.15 9.59 -7.10
CA SER A 292 -28.28 8.90 -5.81
C SER A 292 -26.99 8.98 -4.96
N THR A 293 -27.17 9.01 -3.64
CA THR A 293 -26.09 8.89 -2.65
C THR A 293 -25.27 7.61 -2.84
N THR A 294 -25.91 6.51 -3.26
CA THR A 294 -25.24 5.24 -3.54
C THR A 294 -24.23 5.31 -4.68
N TRP A 295 -24.46 6.18 -5.67
CA TRP A 295 -23.50 6.42 -6.75
C TRP A 295 -22.28 7.21 -6.23
N ASP A 296 -22.48 8.17 -5.32
CA ASP A 296 -21.37 8.84 -4.63
C ASP A 296 -20.56 7.84 -3.78
N ARG A 297 -21.23 6.95 -3.04
CA ARG A 297 -20.56 5.85 -2.30
C ARG A 297 -19.77 4.88 -3.19
N ALA A 298 -20.24 4.63 -4.40
CA ALA A 298 -19.48 3.89 -5.39
C ALA A 298 -18.24 4.68 -5.84
N CYS A 299 -18.34 5.99 -6.05
CA CYS A 299 -17.19 6.84 -6.39
C CYS A 299 -16.13 6.87 -5.27
N GLU A 300 -16.54 7.05 -4.01
CA GLU A 300 -15.70 6.96 -2.82
C GLU A 300 -14.89 5.66 -2.78
N ALA A 301 -15.56 4.51 -2.86
CA ALA A 301 -14.93 3.19 -2.80
C ALA A 301 -14.04 2.90 -4.02
N ARG A 302 -14.45 3.33 -5.22
CA ARG A 302 -13.69 3.18 -6.47
C ARG A 302 -12.38 3.96 -6.43
N LEU A 303 -12.42 5.22 -5.95
CA LEU A 303 -11.23 6.04 -5.77
C LEU A 303 -10.30 5.45 -4.71
N TRP A 304 -10.80 5.13 -3.51
CA TRP A 304 -9.99 4.55 -2.43
C TRP A 304 -9.30 3.25 -2.86
N MET A 305 -10.00 2.38 -3.61
CA MET A 305 -9.43 1.14 -4.13
C MET A 305 -8.29 1.37 -5.14
N ASN A 306 -8.41 2.36 -6.04
CA ASN A 306 -7.32 2.73 -6.96
C ASN A 306 -6.08 3.22 -6.20
N LEU A 307 -6.27 3.95 -5.10
CA LEU A 307 -5.19 4.36 -4.19
C LEU A 307 -4.58 3.13 -3.48
N CYS A 308 -5.41 2.24 -2.94
CA CYS A 308 -4.97 1.01 -2.26
C CYS A 308 -4.13 0.11 -3.18
N LEU A 309 -4.51 -0.01 -4.44
CA LEU A 309 -3.81 -0.77 -5.48
C LEU A 309 -2.56 -0.05 -6.02
N ARG A 310 -2.22 1.14 -5.51
CA ARG A 310 -1.16 2.03 -6.02
C ARG A 310 -1.24 2.22 -7.54
N GLN A 311 -2.43 2.60 -8.01
CA GLN A 311 -2.69 2.97 -9.40
C GLN A 311 -2.90 4.50 -9.49
N PRO A 312 -1.90 5.35 -9.16
CA PRO A 312 -2.12 6.78 -8.99
C PRO A 312 -2.55 7.45 -10.29
N ALA A 313 -2.00 7.04 -11.45
CA ALA A 313 -2.42 7.53 -12.76
C ALA A 313 -3.87 7.14 -13.12
N GLN A 314 -4.39 6.02 -12.58
CA GLN A 314 -5.81 5.68 -12.73
C GLN A 314 -6.67 6.58 -11.82
N ALA A 315 -6.30 6.72 -10.55
CA ALA A 315 -6.98 7.60 -9.61
C ALA A 315 -7.00 9.07 -10.11
N LEU A 316 -5.90 9.60 -10.65
CA LEU A 316 -5.80 10.92 -11.26
C LEU A 316 -6.85 11.14 -12.38
N ARG A 317 -6.93 10.21 -13.34
CA ARG A 317 -7.92 10.27 -14.44
C ARG A 317 -9.35 10.16 -13.93
N GLU A 318 -9.56 9.31 -12.92
CA GLU A 318 -10.89 9.03 -12.36
C GLU A 318 -11.40 10.22 -11.53
N ILE A 319 -10.54 10.88 -10.75
CA ILE A 319 -10.84 12.15 -10.06
C ILE A 319 -11.17 13.24 -11.08
N ARG A 320 -10.32 13.49 -12.10
CA ARG A 320 -10.61 14.49 -13.14
C ARG A 320 -11.99 14.27 -13.77
N SER A 321 -12.30 13.02 -14.14
CA SER A 321 -13.58 12.65 -14.72
C SER A 321 -14.77 12.92 -13.80
N LEU A 322 -14.70 12.51 -12.52
CA LEU A 322 -15.76 12.74 -11.54
C LEU A 322 -15.97 14.24 -11.26
N VAL A 323 -14.87 14.98 -11.10
CA VAL A 323 -14.85 16.41 -10.79
C VAL A 323 -15.45 17.23 -11.92
N GLN A 324 -15.02 17.00 -13.16
CA GLN A 324 -15.46 17.75 -14.34
C GLN A 324 -16.89 17.40 -14.76
N ASN A 325 -17.29 16.12 -14.72
CA ASN A 325 -18.57 15.67 -15.28
C ASN A 325 -19.73 15.59 -14.28
N HIS A 326 -19.46 15.51 -12.97
CA HIS A 326 -20.49 15.21 -11.97
C HIS A 326 -20.46 16.15 -10.74
N TYR A 327 -19.28 16.48 -10.21
CA TYR A 327 -19.19 17.19 -8.93
C TYR A 327 -19.30 18.72 -9.02
N ALA A 328 -19.17 19.31 -10.21
CA ALA A 328 -19.24 20.77 -10.42
C ALA A 328 -20.60 21.42 -10.05
N SER A 329 -21.66 20.62 -9.90
CA SER A 329 -23.01 21.04 -9.48
C SER A 329 -23.67 20.07 -8.49
N ARG A 330 -22.92 19.12 -7.91
CA ARG A 330 -23.45 18.11 -6.97
C ARG A 330 -23.81 18.76 -5.63
N ALA A 331 -24.94 18.38 -5.05
CA ALA A 331 -25.32 18.82 -3.72
C ALA A 331 -24.33 18.29 -2.66
N ALA A 332 -24.07 19.06 -1.61
CA ALA A 332 -23.13 18.71 -0.54
C ALA A 332 -23.70 17.69 0.47
N THR A 333 -24.16 16.54 -0.04
CA THR A 333 -24.62 15.41 0.79
C THR A 333 -23.46 14.81 1.60
N PRO A 334 -23.71 14.06 2.69
CA PRO A 334 -22.65 13.33 3.40
C PRO A 334 -21.85 12.40 2.49
N ALA A 335 -22.49 11.75 1.50
CA ALA A 335 -21.82 10.87 0.55
C ALA A 335 -20.91 11.64 -0.43
N ALA A 336 -21.35 12.80 -0.92
CA ALA A 336 -20.53 13.68 -1.74
C ALA A 336 -19.36 14.28 -0.93
N LYS A 337 -19.56 14.61 0.35
CA LYS A 337 -18.50 15.12 1.26
C LYS A 337 -17.42 14.07 1.50
N ASP A 338 -17.80 12.83 1.83
CA ASP A 338 -16.84 11.74 2.02
C ASP A 338 -16.09 11.40 0.72
N THR A 339 -16.75 11.49 -0.45
CA THR A 339 -16.08 11.34 -1.75
C THR A 339 -15.07 12.47 -2.01
N ALA A 340 -15.44 13.72 -1.70
CA ALA A 340 -14.54 14.87 -1.80
C ALA A 340 -13.36 14.78 -0.81
N HIS A 341 -13.58 14.20 0.37
CA HIS A 341 -12.53 13.86 1.35
C HIS A 341 -11.52 12.88 0.74
N VAL A 342 -11.97 11.79 0.11
CA VAL A 342 -11.10 10.83 -0.59
C VAL A 342 -10.34 11.47 -1.76
N CYS A 343 -10.97 12.37 -2.54
CA CYS A 343 -10.27 13.18 -3.54
C CYS A 343 -9.16 14.06 -2.93
N GLY A 344 -9.40 14.64 -1.74
CA GLY A 344 -8.42 15.42 -1.01
C GLY A 344 -7.23 14.58 -0.52
N ILE A 345 -7.49 13.40 0.04
CA ILE A 345 -6.44 12.42 0.41
C ILE A 345 -5.59 12.05 -0.82
N ALA A 346 -6.22 11.73 -1.95
CA ALA A 346 -5.52 11.42 -3.19
C ALA A 346 -4.59 12.56 -3.63
N LEU A 347 -5.09 13.80 -3.62
CA LEU A 347 -4.29 14.98 -3.94
C LEU A 347 -3.13 15.19 -2.95
N GLY A 348 -3.36 14.99 -1.65
CA GLY A 348 -2.32 15.04 -0.63
C GLY A 348 -1.22 14.00 -0.87
N LEU A 349 -1.59 12.76 -1.24
CA LEU A 349 -0.65 11.70 -1.60
C LEU A 349 0.15 12.06 -2.86
N PHE A 350 -0.50 12.60 -3.90
CA PHE A 350 0.16 13.03 -5.14
C PHE A 350 1.09 14.24 -4.95
N LYS A 351 0.86 15.09 -3.94
CA LYS A 351 1.75 16.21 -3.59
C LYS A 351 2.89 15.81 -2.64
N GLY A 352 2.66 14.81 -1.79
CA GLY A 352 3.63 14.25 -0.84
C GLY A 352 4.25 12.94 -1.31
N PRO A 353 3.95 11.78 -0.67
CA PRO A 353 4.70 10.53 -0.83
C PRO A 353 4.71 9.94 -2.25
N TRP A 354 3.73 10.27 -3.10
CA TRP A 354 3.63 9.74 -4.47
C TRP A 354 3.94 10.79 -5.55
N LYS A 355 4.53 11.93 -5.17
CA LYS A 355 4.93 13.02 -6.07
C LYS A 355 5.72 12.54 -7.30
N ASP A 356 6.64 11.59 -7.11
CA ASP A 356 7.50 11.09 -8.19
C ASP A 356 6.80 10.06 -9.10
N GLN A 357 5.62 9.55 -8.70
CA GLN A 357 4.79 8.62 -9.49
C GLN A 357 3.78 9.34 -10.41
N ILE A 358 3.46 10.61 -10.09
CA ILE A 358 2.53 11.48 -10.86
C ILE A 358 3.25 12.61 -11.58
N GLY A 359 4.37 13.11 -11.01
CA GLY A 359 5.02 14.33 -11.44
C GLY A 359 4.40 15.56 -10.77
N ALA A 360 5.24 16.45 -10.23
CA ALA A 360 4.79 17.59 -9.43
C ALA A 360 3.83 18.54 -10.19
N GLY A 361 3.99 18.67 -11.51
CA GLY A 361 3.11 19.50 -12.35
C GLY A 361 1.67 18.97 -12.41
N GLU A 362 1.49 17.66 -12.63
CA GLU A 362 0.16 17.04 -12.70
C GLU A 362 -0.61 17.14 -11.38
N ALA A 363 0.09 17.03 -10.24
CA ALA A 363 -0.51 17.20 -8.92
C ALA A 363 -0.98 18.65 -8.66
N VAL A 364 -0.23 19.65 -9.14
CA VAL A 364 -0.61 21.08 -9.05
C VAL A 364 -1.75 21.42 -10.01
N LEU A 365 -1.76 20.85 -11.23
CA LEU A 365 -2.88 20.98 -12.16
C LEU A 365 -4.17 20.39 -11.57
N LEU A 366 -4.09 19.17 -11.01
CA LEU A 366 -5.24 18.53 -10.35
C LEU A 366 -5.78 19.35 -9.18
N GLU A 367 -4.91 19.99 -8.40
CA GLU A 367 -5.33 20.89 -7.32
C GLU A 367 -6.14 22.08 -7.83
N SER A 368 -5.71 22.71 -8.92
CA SER A 368 -6.43 23.81 -9.56
C SER A 368 -7.77 23.36 -10.15
N GLU A 369 -7.82 22.18 -10.77
CA GLU A 369 -9.06 21.58 -11.30
C GLU A 369 -10.04 21.25 -10.16
N LEU A 370 -9.60 20.57 -9.09
CA LEU A 370 -10.41 20.23 -7.92
C LEU A 370 -10.98 21.48 -7.25
N LEU A 371 -10.14 22.47 -6.96
CA LEU A 371 -10.55 23.66 -6.23
C LEU A 371 -11.36 24.65 -7.06
N SER A 372 -11.36 24.56 -8.40
CA SER A 372 -12.21 25.39 -9.26
C SER A 372 -13.60 24.77 -9.52
N ALA A 373 -13.69 23.44 -9.52
CA ALA A 373 -14.94 22.72 -9.77
C ALA A 373 -15.75 22.42 -8.49
N LEU A 374 -15.09 22.00 -7.40
CA LEU A 374 -15.75 21.79 -6.11
C LEU A 374 -16.12 23.14 -5.48
N LYS A 375 -17.30 23.22 -4.86
CA LYS A 375 -17.87 24.45 -4.28
C LYS A 375 -18.32 24.23 -2.84
N GLY A 376 -18.24 25.29 -2.02
CA GLY A 376 -18.69 25.28 -0.63
C GLY A 376 -18.07 24.13 0.18
N ASP A 377 -18.89 23.44 0.97
CA ASP A 377 -18.48 22.36 1.86
C ASP A 377 -17.67 21.25 1.16
N LEU A 378 -17.94 20.93 -0.11
CA LEU A 378 -17.21 19.91 -0.87
C LEU A 378 -15.76 20.35 -1.12
N GLN A 379 -15.56 21.63 -1.43
CA GLN A 379 -14.24 22.24 -1.61
C GLN A 379 -13.48 22.28 -0.28
N ALA A 380 -14.17 22.66 0.81
CA ALA A 380 -13.60 22.78 2.14
C ALA A 380 -13.15 21.42 2.71
N GLU A 381 -13.98 20.38 2.58
CA GLU A 381 -13.64 19.03 3.06
C GLU A 381 -12.50 18.39 2.23
N CYS A 382 -12.48 18.65 0.91
CA CYS A 382 -11.37 18.22 0.05
C CYS A 382 -10.03 18.89 0.45
N ALA A 383 -10.03 20.21 0.68
CA ALA A 383 -8.84 20.93 1.14
C ALA A 383 -8.36 20.44 2.52
N LYS A 384 -9.29 20.29 3.48
CA LYS A 384 -9.03 19.74 4.82
C LYS A 384 -8.39 18.35 4.77
N ALA A 385 -8.88 17.47 3.90
CA ALA A 385 -8.36 16.12 3.72
C ALA A 385 -6.96 16.10 3.07
N ARG A 386 -6.72 16.96 2.07
CA ARG A 386 -5.39 17.19 1.49
C ARG A 386 -4.38 17.64 2.55
N ASP A 387 -4.76 18.62 3.35
CA ASP A 387 -3.86 19.24 4.34
C ASP A 387 -3.56 18.30 5.51
N HIS A 388 -4.50 17.43 5.89
CA HIS A 388 -4.25 16.34 6.82
C HIS A 388 -3.14 15.40 6.34
N VAL A 389 -3.18 14.94 5.07
CA VAL A 389 -2.13 14.10 4.49
C VAL A 389 -0.78 14.81 4.48
N ALA A 390 -0.75 16.10 4.11
CA ALA A 390 0.48 16.88 4.09
C ALA A 390 1.12 17.00 5.50
N VAL A 391 0.30 17.20 6.54
CA VAL A 391 0.75 17.28 7.94
C VAL A 391 1.27 15.93 8.44
N GLU A 392 0.55 14.83 8.26
CA GLU A 392 1.00 13.52 8.73
C GLU A 392 2.22 12.99 7.95
N TYR A 393 2.27 13.22 6.63
CA TYR A 393 3.46 12.91 5.84
C TYR A 393 4.68 13.72 6.29
N GLY A 394 4.49 15.02 6.57
CA GLY A 394 5.56 15.88 7.10
C GLY A 394 6.12 15.38 8.44
N LYS A 395 5.26 14.91 9.35
CA LYS A 395 5.69 14.27 10.62
C LYS A 395 6.48 12.99 10.36
N LEU A 396 5.97 12.10 9.51
CA LEU A 396 6.61 10.82 9.20
C LEU A 396 7.98 11.02 8.55
N LYS A 397 8.09 11.94 7.58
CA LYS A 397 9.37 12.27 6.94
C LYS A 397 10.35 12.94 7.91
N SER A 398 9.87 13.82 8.81
CA SER A 398 10.72 14.39 9.87
C SER A 398 11.27 13.32 10.83
N ALA A 399 10.48 12.28 11.14
CA ALA A 399 10.91 11.14 11.95
C ALA A 399 11.88 10.23 11.19
N GLU A 400 11.64 9.98 9.90
CA GLU A 400 12.52 9.23 9.00
C GLU A 400 13.90 9.91 8.89
N ASP A 401 13.94 11.22 8.66
CA ASP A 401 15.17 12.00 8.58
C ASP A 401 15.89 12.06 9.94
N ALA A 402 15.17 12.13 11.07
CA ALA A 402 15.78 12.04 12.41
C ALA A 402 16.39 10.66 12.68
N ALA A 403 15.69 9.57 12.32
CA ALA A 403 16.18 8.20 12.46
C ALA A 403 17.40 7.93 11.57
N LEU A 404 17.38 8.44 10.33
CA LEU A 404 18.51 8.36 9.40
C LEU A 404 19.72 9.15 9.93
N ASN A 405 19.54 10.40 10.37
CA ASN A 405 20.64 11.18 10.95
C ASN A 405 21.25 10.52 12.19
N LYS A 406 20.43 9.89 13.04
CA LYS A 406 20.90 9.08 14.19
C LYS A 406 21.72 7.86 13.74
N LEU A 407 21.21 7.10 12.75
CA LEU A 407 21.93 5.95 12.19
C LEU A 407 23.28 6.37 11.59
N MET A 408 23.30 7.46 10.83
CA MET A 408 24.51 8.02 10.22
C MET A 408 25.56 8.37 11.26
N ALA A 409 25.16 8.98 12.38
CA ALA A 409 26.05 9.26 13.51
C ALA A 409 26.58 7.97 14.16
N GLU A 410 25.70 7.02 14.48
CA GLU A 410 26.10 5.73 15.08
C GLU A 410 27.08 4.92 14.21
N VAL A 411 26.86 4.87 12.89
CA VAL A 411 27.74 4.10 11.99
C VAL A 411 29.05 4.86 11.72
N THR A 412 29.03 6.19 11.72
CA THR A 412 30.26 7.01 11.66
C THR A 412 31.10 6.83 12.93
N GLU A 413 30.49 6.82 14.12
CA GLU A 413 31.18 6.52 15.38
C GLU A 413 31.82 5.11 15.37
N LYS A 414 31.07 4.09 14.91
CA LYS A 414 31.57 2.72 14.74
C LYS A 414 32.72 2.64 13.71
N ARG A 415 32.62 3.35 12.58
CA ARG A 415 33.69 3.41 11.56
C ARG A 415 34.94 4.13 12.08
N ASN A 416 34.78 5.22 12.82
CA ASN A 416 35.90 5.94 13.45
C ASN A 416 36.60 5.07 14.51
N THR A 417 35.83 4.36 15.33
CA THR A 417 36.36 3.42 16.34
C THR A 417 37.15 2.29 15.69
N GLU A 418 36.63 1.71 14.60
CA GLU A 418 37.32 0.65 13.85
C GLU A 418 38.57 1.19 13.14
N VAL A 419 38.51 2.38 12.53
CA VAL A 419 39.68 3.03 11.91
C VAL A 419 40.78 3.30 12.95
N ALA A 420 40.43 3.72 14.16
CA ALA A 420 41.38 3.88 15.26
C ALA A 420 42.02 2.53 15.68
N ARG A 421 41.20 1.47 15.82
CA ARG A 421 41.67 0.11 16.15
C ARG A 421 42.62 -0.46 15.08
N LEU A 422 42.31 -0.23 13.80
CA LEU A 422 43.15 -0.60 12.66
C LEU A 422 44.49 0.17 12.68
N ALA A 423 44.46 1.48 12.96
CA ALA A 423 45.66 2.31 13.07
C ALA A 423 46.54 1.94 14.28
N GLU A 424 45.94 1.54 15.41
CA GLU A 424 46.68 0.99 16.56
C GLU A 424 47.38 -0.33 16.18
N ARG A 425 46.69 -1.25 15.50
CA ARG A 425 47.29 -2.51 15.04
C ARG A 425 48.41 -2.27 14.01
N GLN A 426 48.24 -1.34 13.07
CA GLN A 426 49.31 -0.88 12.16
C GLN A 426 50.52 -0.35 12.94
N THR A 427 50.30 0.40 14.02
CA THR A 427 51.36 0.96 14.89
C THR A 427 52.11 -0.14 15.65
N VAL A 428 51.43 -1.19 16.11
CA VAL A 428 52.06 -2.38 16.71
C VAL A 428 52.90 -3.12 15.67
N ILE A 429 52.33 -3.42 14.49
CA ILE A 429 53.05 -4.12 13.40
C ILE A 429 54.32 -3.34 12.98
N SER A 430 54.25 -2.01 12.94
CA SER A 430 55.42 -1.17 12.62
C SER A 430 56.55 -1.32 13.64
N LYS A 431 56.23 -1.51 14.92
CA LYS A 431 57.22 -1.79 15.98
C LYS A 431 57.77 -3.22 15.85
N ASP A 432 56.90 -4.20 15.60
CA ASP A 432 57.30 -5.61 15.43
C ASP A 432 58.25 -5.77 14.23
N VAL A 433 57.98 -5.07 13.11
CA VAL A 433 58.86 -5.04 11.93
C VAL A 433 60.20 -4.36 12.24
N ALA A 434 60.22 -3.26 13.00
CA ALA A 434 61.47 -2.60 13.39
C ALA A 434 62.34 -3.48 14.31
N VAL A 435 61.74 -4.27 15.21
CA VAL A 435 62.46 -5.27 16.02
C VAL A 435 63.01 -6.39 15.14
N LEU A 436 62.20 -6.92 14.20
CA LEU A 436 62.65 -7.93 13.25
C LEU A 436 63.80 -7.43 12.37
N ASP A 437 63.77 -6.17 11.91
CA ASP A 437 64.86 -5.62 11.10
C ASP A 437 66.18 -5.49 11.87
N ALA A 438 66.14 -5.22 13.19
CA ALA A 438 67.32 -5.25 14.05
C ALA A 438 67.83 -6.69 14.31
N GLU A 439 66.93 -7.66 14.51
CA GLU A 439 67.29 -9.09 14.60
C GLU A 439 67.89 -9.61 13.30
N LEU A 440 67.34 -9.23 12.14
CA LEU A 440 67.83 -9.59 10.81
C LEU A 440 69.23 -9.04 10.55
N GLN A 441 69.49 -7.78 10.91
CA GLN A 441 70.84 -7.19 10.85
C GLN A 441 71.83 -7.97 11.73
N THR A 442 71.42 -8.35 12.95
CA THR A 442 72.25 -9.11 13.90
C THR A 442 72.55 -10.53 13.40
N LEU A 443 71.55 -11.22 12.84
CA LEU A 443 71.71 -12.54 12.22
C LEU A 443 72.59 -12.48 10.97
N GLN A 444 72.41 -11.48 10.10
CA GLN A 444 73.26 -11.30 8.92
C GLN A 444 74.71 -11.02 9.31
N ALA A 445 74.96 -10.19 10.33
CA ALA A 445 76.30 -9.96 10.87
C ALA A 445 76.92 -11.26 11.42
N THR A 446 76.13 -12.09 12.09
CA THR A 446 76.56 -13.39 12.63
C THR A 446 76.92 -14.39 11.52
N VAL A 447 76.11 -14.48 10.45
CA VAL A 447 76.42 -15.30 9.26
C VAL A 447 77.72 -14.82 8.60
N ASN A 448 77.88 -13.51 8.42
CA ASN A 448 79.09 -12.92 7.86
C ASN A 448 80.33 -13.19 8.74
N GLN A 449 80.18 -13.14 10.06
CA GLN A 449 81.24 -13.46 11.03
C GLN A 449 81.66 -14.94 10.93
N PHE A 450 80.71 -15.88 10.82
CA PHE A 450 81.06 -17.29 10.65
C PHE A 450 81.80 -17.56 9.33
N ASP A 451 81.41 -16.91 8.22
CA ASP A 451 82.11 -17.04 6.93
C ASP A 451 83.54 -16.46 7.01
N GLN A 452 83.72 -15.30 7.65
CA GLN A 452 85.06 -14.74 7.88
C GLN A 452 85.93 -15.63 8.77
N GLN A 453 85.39 -16.14 9.89
CA GLN A 453 86.11 -17.06 10.79
C GLN A 453 86.51 -18.35 10.06
N TYR A 454 85.61 -18.93 9.26
CA TYR A 454 85.88 -20.11 8.45
C TYR A 454 87.00 -19.86 7.44
N ARG A 455 86.91 -18.78 6.65
CA ARG A 455 87.96 -18.41 5.67
C ARG A 455 89.33 -18.22 6.31
N VAL A 456 89.41 -17.51 7.45
CA VAL A 456 90.69 -17.26 8.14
C VAL A 456 91.30 -18.55 8.67
N GLN A 457 90.51 -19.44 9.28
CA GLN A 457 91.02 -20.71 9.80
C GLN A 457 91.43 -21.68 8.67
N VAL A 458 90.64 -21.79 7.60
CA VAL A 458 91.00 -22.60 6.42
C VAL A 458 92.26 -22.06 5.75
N ALA A 459 92.43 -20.74 5.61
CA ALA A 459 93.65 -20.14 5.08
C ALA A 459 94.89 -20.50 5.93
N GLY A 460 94.76 -20.50 7.27
CA GLY A 460 95.83 -20.95 8.17
C GLY A 460 96.22 -22.41 7.97
N PHE A 461 95.24 -23.33 7.89
CA PHE A 461 95.53 -24.75 7.61
C PHE A 461 96.13 -24.97 6.22
N MET A 462 95.65 -24.26 5.19
CA MET A 462 96.22 -24.32 3.83
C MET A 462 97.67 -23.83 3.79
N GLN A 463 97.99 -22.74 4.50
CA GLN A 463 99.36 -22.25 4.64
C GLN A 463 100.26 -23.27 5.35
N GLN A 464 99.74 -23.98 6.36
CA GLN A 464 100.52 -25.00 7.08
C GLN A 464 100.72 -26.28 6.26
N GLN A 465 99.73 -26.72 5.47
CA GLN A 465 99.93 -27.77 4.46
C GLN A 465 100.97 -27.36 3.40
N GLN A 466 100.98 -26.09 2.97
CA GLN A 466 102.02 -25.60 2.05
C GLN A 466 103.42 -25.64 2.68
N MET A 467 103.57 -25.30 3.96
CA MET A 467 104.83 -25.45 4.70
C MET A 467 105.26 -26.92 4.82
N ASN A 468 104.33 -27.84 5.07
CA ASN A 468 104.63 -29.27 5.14
C ASN A 468 105.05 -29.84 3.77
N ALA A 469 104.40 -29.45 2.68
CA ALA A 469 104.80 -29.81 1.32
C ALA A 469 106.22 -29.30 0.99
N VAL A 470 106.56 -28.08 1.42
CA VAL A 470 107.91 -27.50 1.29
C VAL A 470 108.95 -28.28 2.11
N GLN A 471 108.61 -28.81 3.28
CA GLN A 471 109.49 -29.69 4.07
C GLN A 471 109.61 -31.10 3.47
N LEU A 472 108.56 -31.62 2.85
CA LEU A 472 108.57 -32.96 2.23
C LEU A 472 109.40 -32.99 0.94
N ALA A 473 109.52 -31.87 0.21
CA ALA A 473 110.29 -31.77 -1.02
C ALA A 473 111.79 -32.13 -0.89
N PRO A 474 112.59 -31.53 0.02
CA PRO A 474 113.99 -31.90 0.21
C PRO A 474 114.16 -33.32 0.76
N LEU A 475 113.23 -33.81 1.60
CA LEU A 475 113.25 -35.20 2.08
C LEU A 475 113.05 -36.20 0.94
N ASN A 476 112.11 -35.95 0.02
CA ASN A 476 111.95 -36.76 -1.19
C ASN A 476 113.20 -36.72 -2.09
N ALA A 477 113.77 -35.53 -2.32
CA ALA A 477 114.98 -35.39 -3.12
C ALA A 477 116.18 -36.13 -2.50
N ARG A 478 116.35 -36.04 -1.17
CA ARG A 478 117.38 -36.77 -0.43
C ARG A 478 117.16 -38.29 -0.46
N LEU A 479 115.92 -38.74 -0.30
CA LEU A 479 115.55 -40.16 -0.43
C LEU A 479 115.88 -40.72 -1.83
N GLN A 480 115.58 -39.96 -2.89
CA GLN A 480 115.95 -40.32 -4.26
C GLN A 480 117.47 -40.35 -4.44
N GLN A 481 118.20 -39.36 -3.92
CA GLN A 481 119.67 -39.29 -3.97
C GLN A 481 120.31 -40.52 -3.32
N ILE A 482 119.91 -40.87 -2.08
CA ILE A 482 120.47 -42.03 -1.36
C ILE A 482 120.08 -43.34 -2.06
N THR A 483 118.86 -43.44 -2.60
CA THR A 483 118.44 -44.63 -3.37
C THR A 483 119.29 -44.82 -4.63
N ALA A 484 119.67 -43.73 -5.31
CA ALA A 484 120.58 -43.78 -6.45
C ALA A 484 122.01 -44.15 -6.03
N CYS A 485 122.53 -43.61 -4.92
CA CYS A 485 123.82 -44.01 -4.36
C CYS A 485 123.84 -45.51 -4.03
N MET A 486 122.85 -46.01 -3.27
CA MET A 486 122.76 -47.43 -2.91
C MET A 486 122.67 -48.37 -4.13
N ALA A 487 122.01 -47.95 -5.21
CA ALA A 487 121.99 -48.73 -6.45
C ALA A 487 123.39 -48.80 -7.09
N GLN A 488 124.13 -47.68 -7.11
CA GLN A 488 125.52 -47.64 -7.57
C GLN A 488 126.44 -48.46 -6.65
N ASP A 489 126.26 -48.39 -5.33
CA ASP A 489 127.02 -49.15 -4.34
C ASP A 489 126.80 -50.67 -4.50
N GLN A 490 125.57 -51.10 -4.79
CA GLN A 490 125.26 -52.50 -5.12
C GLN A 490 125.93 -52.95 -6.43
N VAL A 491 125.95 -52.09 -7.47
CA VAL A 491 126.67 -52.37 -8.72
C VAL A 491 128.19 -52.47 -8.47
N ASN A 492 128.75 -51.59 -7.64
CA ASN A 492 130.16 -51.63 -7.24
C ASN A 492 130.49 -52.91 -6.45
N LEU A 493 129.61 -53.33 -5.53
CA LEU A 493 129.75 -54.56 -4.74
C LEU A 493 129.67 -55.82 -5.63
N GLN A 494 128.81 -55.83 -6.66
CA GLN A 494 128.72 -56.91 -7.64
C GLN A 494 129.95 -56.94 -8.57
N GLY A 495 130.45 -55.79 -9.02
CA GLY A 495 131.69 -55.68 -9.79
C GLY A 495 132.91 -56.21 -9.03
N ALA A 496 132.99 -55.95 -7.73
CA ALA A 496 134.03 -56.49 -6.85
C ALA A 496 133.98 -58.03 -6.69
N ALA A 497 132.87 -58.67 -7.04
CA ALA A 497 132.69 -60.13 -6.95
C ALA A 497 132.94 -60.88 -8.27
N GLN A 498 133.23 -60.19 -9.40
CA GLN A 498 133.24 -60.78 -10.74
C GLN A 498 134.48 -60.45 -11.59
N GLN A 499 135.67 -60.36 -10.99
CA GLN A 499 136.95 -60.26 -11.73
C GLN A 499 137.75 -61.57 -11.71
N PRO A 500 137.70 -62.40 -12.77
CA PRO A 500 138.59 -63.55 -12.93
C PRO A 500 140.00 -63.12 -13.35
N MET A 501 141.04 -63.76 -12.80
CA MET A 501 142.44 -63.39 -13.06
C MET A 501 142.99 -63.92 -14.40
N PRO A 502 143.70 -63.08 -15.18
CA PRO A 502 144.70 -63.52 -16.14
C PRO A 502 146.11 -63.54 -15.51
N GLN A 503 146.97 -64.45 -15.97
CA GLN A 503 148.35 -64.60 -15.47
C GLN A 503 149.36 -63.93 -16.41
N SER A 504 150.31 -63.15 -15.88
CA SER A 504 151.71 -63.09 -16.34
C SER A 504 152.58 -62.20 -15.42
N PRO A 505 153.88 -62.49 -15.20
CA PRO A 505 154.65 -61.84 -14.14
C PRO A 505 155.74 -60.87 -14.63
N THR A 506 155.92 -59.75 -13.91
CA THR A 506 157.24 -59.14 -13.66
C THR A 506 157.21 -58.32 -12.36
N MET A 507 158.37 -58.13 -11.74
CA MET A 507 158.47 -57.77 -10.31
C MET A 507 158.12 -56.30 -9.98
N GLN A 508 157.39 -56.06 -8.89
CA GLN A 508 157.80 -55.15 -7.80
C GLN A 508 156.89 -55.32 -6.54
N PRO A 509 157.38 -55.03 -5.32
CA PRO A 509 156.65 -55.33 -4.07
C PRO A 509 155.87 -54.12 -3.51
N GLY A 510 154.57 -54.30 -3.20
CA GLY A 510 153.85 -53.33 -2.36
C GLY A 510 152.34 -53.17 -2.58
N MET A 511 151.54 -54.24 -2.38
CA MET A 511 150.07 -54.08 -2.26
C MET A 511 149.47 -54.98 -1.18
N GLN A 512 148.87 -54.37 -0.16
CA GLN A 512 148.15 -55.05 0.92
C GLN A 512 146.89 -54.26 1.30
N ARG A 513 145.97 -54.09 0.34
CA ARG A 513 144.78 -53.22 0.48
C ARG A 513 143.48 -53.76 -0.14
N GLY A 514 143.41 -55.06 -0.44
CA GLY A 514 142.33 -55.66 -1.24
C GLY A 514 140.99 -55.90 -0.51
N MET A 515 140.99 -56.20 0.80
CA MET A 515 139.76 -56.61 1.52
C MET A 515 138.99 -55.45 2.18
N GLY A 516 139.64 -54.29 2.38
CA GLY A 516 139.01 -53.16 3.08
C GLY A 516 137.81 -52.55 2.32
N ASN A 517 137.89 -52.49 0.99
CA ASN A 517 136.87 -51.82 0.17
C ASN A 517 135.51 -52.51 0.24
N ALA A 518 135.46 -53.86 0.25
CA ALA A 518 134.21 -54.59 0.32
C ALA A 518 133.48 -54.38 1.67
N GLN A 519 134.24 -54.28 2.77
CA GLN A 519 133.67 -53.95 4.10
C GLN A 519 133.30 -52.46 4.22
N ALA A 520 134.04 -51.55 3.59
CA ALA A 520 133.69 -50.13 3.54
C ALA A 520 132.36 -49.90 2.81
N ILE A 521 132.18 -50.46 1.60
CA ILE A 521 130.93 -50.34 0.84
C ILE A 521 129.76 -50.99 1.60
N LEU A 522 129.98 -52.10 2.30
CA LEU A 522 128.95 -52.70 3.18
C LEU A 522 128.56 -51.79 4.36
N ALA A 523 129.52 -51.05 4.94
CA ALA A 523 129.24 -50.08 5.99
C ALA A 523 128.51 -48.84 5.45
N GLU A 524 128.88 -48.34 4.26
CA GLU A 524 128.18 -47.24 3.59
C GLU A 524 126.74 -47.63 3.20
N ILE A 525 126.52 -48.86 2.69
CA ILE A 525 125.18 -49.41 2.45
C ILE A 525 124.37 -49.50 3.75
N GLN A 526 124.96 -49.90 4.88
CA GLN A 526 124.27 -49.92 6.18
C GLN A 526 123.95 -48.49 6.68
N GLN A 527 124.87 -47.54 6.50
CA GLN A 527 124.64 -46.13 6.84
C GLN A 527 123.53 -45.51 5.99
N HIS A 528 123.53 -45.76 4.67
CA HIS A 528 122.46 -45.35 3.76
C HIS A 528 121.11 -46.00 4.14
N GLN A 529 121.08 -47.27 4.57
CA GLN A 529 119.84 -47.89 5.09
C GLN A 529 119.33 -47.19 6.36
N VAL A 530 120.20 -46.79 7.29
CA VAL A 530 119.81 -46.03 8.49
C VAL A 530 119.28 -44.65 8.12
N GLU A 531 119.94 -43.93 7.20
CA GLU A 531 119.50 -42.61 6.74
C GLU A 531 118.13 -42.70 6.02
N ILE A 532 117.92 -43.71 5.18
CA ILE A 532 116.60 -43.99 4.55
C ILE A 532 115.52 -44.25 5.60
N GLN A 533 115.80 -45.00 6.67
CA GLN A 533 114.82 -45.24 7.74
C GLN A 533 114.48 -43.95 8.49
N GLN A 534 115.47 -43.11 8.79
CA GLN A 534 115.25 -41.81 9.44
C GLN A 534 114.43 -40.85 8.55
N ILE A 535 114.74 -40.75 7.26
CA ILE A 535 113.99 -39.93 6.30
C ILE A 535 112.55 -40.45 6.15
N ARG A 536 112.35 -41.78 6.08
CA ARG A 536 111.00 -42.37 6.05
C ARG A 536 110.20 -42.07 7.31
N GLN A 537 110.82 -42.12 8.49
CA GLN A 537 110.16 -41.74 9.75
C GLN A 537 109.77 -40.25 9.76
N GLN A 538 110.63 -39.35 9.27
CA GLN A 538 110.32 -37.93 9.14
C GLN A 538 109.19 -37.67 8.12
N MET A 539 109.22 -38.34 6.97
CA MET A 539 108.15 -38.24 5.97
C MET A 539 106.81 -38.74 6.51
N VAL A 540 106.80 -39.87 7.23
CA VAL A 540 105.58 -40.39 7.90
C VAL A 540 105.08 -39.43 8.98
N LEU A 541 105.97 -38.76 9.73
CA LEU A 541 105.57 -37.72 10.68
C LEU A 541 104.83 -36.56 9.99
N ILE A 542 105.38 -36.04 8.89
CA ILE A 542 104.78 -34.94 8.12
C ILE A 542 103.46 -35.38 7.46
N GLN A 543 103.42 -36.58 6.87
CA GLN A 543 102.19 -37.15 6.30
C GLN A 543 101.08 -37.35 7.34
N ASN A 544 101.44 -37.76 8.57
CA ASN A 544 100.49 -37.84 9.68
C ASN A 544 100.00 -36.46 10.12
N GLN A 545 100.86 -35.43 10.11
CA GLN A 545 100.44 -34.04 10.37
C GLN A 545 99.50 -33.52 9.28
N ASP A 546 99.78 -33.80 8.00
CA ASP A 546 98.90 -33.42 6.87
C ASP A 546 97.54 -34.12 6.94
N ALA A 547 97.51 -35.41 7.32
CA ALA A 547 96.27 -36.14 7.54
C ALA A 547 95.45 -35.58 8.71
N VAL A 548 96.11 -35.20 9.82
CA VAL A 548 95.46 -34.53 10.96
C VAL A 548 94.94 -33.14 10.55
N MET A 549 95.69 -32.37 9.75
CA MET A 549 95.21 -31.09 9.22
C MET A 549 94.02 -31.25 8.27
N ALA A 550 94.03 -32.25 7.39
CA ALA A 550 92.89 -32.55 6.52
C ALA A 550 91.64 -32.93 7.32
N ALA A 551 91.80 -33.75 8.38
CA ALA A 551 90.71 -34.07 9.30
C ALA A 551 90.21 -32.83 10.06
N ASN A 552 91.10 -31.92 10.46
CA ASN A 552 90.74 -30.65 11.11
C ASN A 552 89.97 -29.71 10.16
N ILE A 553 90.38 -29.60 8.88
CA ILE A 553 89.65 -28.85 7.86
C ILE A 553 88.24 -29.44 7.66
N ALA A 554 88.11 -30.76 7.55
CA ALA A 554 86.81 -31.42 7.41
C ALA A 554 85.90 -31.22 8.65
N ASN A 555 86.46 -31.33 9.86
CA ASN A 555 85.75 -31.05 11.11
C ASN A 555 85.29 -29.58 11.21
N LEU A 556 86.16 -28.64 10.83
CA LEU A 556 85.85 -27.22 10.76
C LEU A 556 84.75 -26.93 9.71
N GLN A 557 84.82 -27.55 8.53
CA GLN A 557 83.78 -27.43 7.50
C GLN A 557 82.42 -27.96 8.01
N ASN A 558 82.41 -29.10 8.70
CA ASN A 558 81.21 -29.66 9.34
C ASN A 558 80.70 -28.79 10.51
N GLN A 559 81.56 -28.06 11.21
CA GLN A 559 81.17 -27.08 12.23
C GLN A 559 80.59 -25.81 11.60
N PHE A 560 81.25 -25.27 10.57
CA PHE A 560 80.77 -24.13 9.80
C PHE A 560 79.40 -24.40 9.15
N GLN A 561 79.22 -25.54 8.47
CA GLN A 561 77.94 -25.90 7.86
C GLN A 561 76.79 -26.00 8.88
N ARG A 562 77.06 -26.48 10.11
CA ARG A 562 76.05 -26.50 11.19
C ARG A 562 75.75 -25.11 11.75
N ASN A 563 76.77 -24.29 11.98
CA ASN A 563 76.62 -22.96 12.58
C ASN A 563 76.03 -21.95 11.59
N ALA A 564 76.58 -21.86 10.38
CA ALA A 564 76.04 -21.03 9.31
C ALA A 564 74.67 -21.54 8.83
N GLY A 565 74.47 -22.87 8.76
CA GLY A 565 73.17 -23.45 8.38
C GLY A 565 72.05 -23.14 9.37
N THR A 566 72.31 -23.21 10.68
CA THR A 566 71.32 -22.82 11.70
C THR A 566 71.09 -21.31 11.75
N ALA A 567 72.13 -20.48 11.60
CA ALA A 567 71.99 -19.04 11.49
C ALA A 567 71.21 -18.61 10.23
N GLN A 568 71.48 -19.23 9.07
CA GLN A 568 70.75 -18.97 7.83
C GLN A 568 69.29 -19.46 7.90
N ALA A 569 69.01 -20.59 8.55
CA ALA A 569 67.64 -21.05 8.78
C ALA A 569 66.86 -20.06 9.66
N SER A 570 67.48 -19.53 10.72
CA SER A 570 66.91 -18.47 11.56
C SER A 570 66.64 -17.18 10.78
N LEU A 571 67.61 -16.73 9.98
CA LEU A 571 67.48 -15.56 9.09
C LEU A 571 66.30 -15.74 8.12
N ASN A 572 66.20 -16.90 7.46
CA ASN A 572 65.10 -17.21 6.54
C ASN A 572 63.73 -17.22 7.25
N ALA A 573 63.64 -17.78 8.45
CA ALA A 573 62.40 -17.79 9.25
C ALA A 573 61.97 -16.37 9.66
N LYS A 574 62.92 -15.51 10.08
CA LYS A 574 62.67 -14.10 10.42
C LYS A 574 62.25 -13.28 9.19
N LEU A 575 62.84 -13.53 8.02
CA LEU A 575 62.41 -12.93 6.75
C LEU A 575 60.97 -13.33 6.38
N GLN A 576 60.58 -14.59 6.59
CA GLN A 576 59.21 -15.06 6.40
C GLN A 576 58.24 -14.37 7.39
N GLN A 577 58.60 -14.25 8.67
CA GLN A 577 57.81 -13.55 9.67
C GLN A 577 57.56 -12.07 9.28
N ARG A 578 58.61 -11.37 8.83
CA ARG A 578 58.52 -10.01 8.29
C ARG A 578 57.57 -9.92 7.09
N ALA A 579 57.63 -10.88 6.17
CA ALA A 579 56.77 -10.95 4.99
C ALA A 579 55.31 -11.36 5.30
N VAL A 580 55.00 -11.88 6.49
CA VAL A 580 53.62 -12.03 6.97
C VAL A 580 53.11 -10.69 7.51
N LEU A 581 53.87 -10.03 8.38
CA LEU A 581 53.50 -8.73 8.97
C LEU A 581 53.29 -7.64 7.91
N ALA A 582 54.10 -7.61 6.84
CA ALA A 582 53.93 -6.66 5.74
C ALA A 582 52.57 -6.82 5.03
N ARG A 583 52.12 -8.06 4.80
CA ARG A 583 50.81 -8.35 4.18
C ARG A 583 49.65 -8.09 5.13
N GLU A 584 49.84 -8.28 6.44
CA GLU A 584 48.85 -7.86 7.44
C GLU A 584 48.69 -6.33 7.42
N PHE A 585 49.80 -5.58 7.42
CA PHE A 585 49.78 -4.11 7.35
C PHE A 585 49.03 -3.58 6.12
N GLU A 586 49.32 -4.12 4.94
CA GLU A 586 48.65 -3.79 3.67
C GLU A 586 47.14 -4.14 3.71
N THR A 587 46.78 -5.28 4.29
CA THR A 587 45.37 -5.69 4.45
C THR A 587 44.62 -4.72 5.37
N LEU A 588 45.23 -4.33 6.48
CA LEU A 588 44.66 -3.35 7.42
C LEU A 588 44.54 -1.96 6.78
N ASP A 589 45.49 -1.56 5.93
CA ASP A 589 45.42 -0.25 5.27
C ASP A 589 44.31 -0.18 4.22
N ASN A 590 44.13 -1.26 3.45
CA ASN A 590 42.99 -1.39 2.54
C ASN A 590 41.65 -1.37 3.31
N GLN A 591 41.55 -2.03 4.48
CA GLN A 591 40.36 -1.97 5.34
C GLN A 591 40.12 -0.56 5.92
N ARG A 592 41.19 0.17 6.23
CA ARG A 592 41.17 1.54 6.76
C ARG A 592 40.74 2.56 5.70
N THR A 593 41.22 2.41 4.47
CA THR A 593 40.98 3.34 3.34
C THR A 593 39.75 2.98 2.50
N ALA A 594 39.19 1.77 2.65
CA ALA A 594 37.99 1.34 1.92
C ALA A 594 36.85 2.38 2.00
N PRO A 595 36.21 2.72 0.85
CA PRO A 595 35.13 3.69 0.81
C PRO A 595 33.94 3.19 1.63
N PHE A 596 33.48 4.03 2.55
CA PHE A 596 32.30 3.78 3.36
C PHE A 596 31.10 4.45 2.68
N ASP A 597 30.14 3.65 2.18
CA ASP A 597 28.86 4.15 1.68
C ASP A 597 27.82 4.18 2.82
N PRO A 598 27.44 5.36 3.32
CA PRO A 598 26.46 5.47 4.41
C PRO A 598 25.05 5.13 3.95
N ALA A 599 24.71 5.29 2.66
CA ALA A 599 23.37 5.07 2.14
C ALA A 599 23.01 3.58 2.02
N SER A 600 24.01 2.69 2.15
CA SER A 600 23.82 1.24 2.19
C SER A 600 23.16 0.72 3.48
N PHE A 601 23.02 1.56 4.52
CA PHE A 601 22.46 1.19 5.82
C PHE A 601 21.00 1.66 5.98
N SER A 602 20.07 0.71 6.13
CA SER A 602 18.72 0.96 6.65
C SER A 602 18.48 0.19 7.95
N THR A 603 17.50 0.61 8.73
CA THR A 603 16.99 -0.12 9.90
C THR A 603 15.51 -0.47 9.70
N PRO A 604 14.98 -1.50 10.40
CA PRO A 604 13.55 -1.81 10.38
C PRO A 604 12.63 -0.65 10.81
N GLU A 605 13.17 0.32 11.56
CA GLU A 605 12.48 1.55 11.97
C GLU A 605 12.34 2.53 10.79
N ILE A 606 13.41 2.79 10.04
CA ILE A 606 13.39 3.61 8.81
C ILE A 606 12.51 2.93 7.75
N ASP A 607 12.63 1.61 7.57
CA ASP A 607 11.81 0.82 6.64
C ASP A 607 10.30 0.87 7.00
N ASP A 608 9.92 0.94 8.29
CA ASP A 608 8.52 1.10 8.71
C ASP A 608 8.02 2.53 8.51
N LEU A 609 8.83 3.54 8.83
CA LEU A 609 8.48 4.95 8.60
C LEU A 609 8.26 5.24 7.11
N MET A 610 9.17 4.80 6.23
CA MET A 610 8.99 4.88 4.77
C MET A 610 7.74 4.12 4.29
N ARG A 611 7.47 2.94 4.86
CA ARG A 611 6.31 2.10 4.50
C ARG A 611 5.00 2.79 4.88
N ARG A 612 4.93 3.38 6.07
CA ARG A 612 3.77 4.14 6.59
C ARG A 612 3.55 5.42 5.81
N GLY A 613 4.60 6.21 5.57
CA GLY A 613 4.53 7.40 4.71
C GLY A 613 3.93 7.11 3.33
N ASN A 614 4.22 5.92 2.78
CA ASN A 614 3.70 5.45 1.50
C ASN A 614 2.40 4.58 1.59
N SER A 615 1.76 4.48 2.76
CA SER A 615 0.58 3.63 2.97
C SER A 615 -0.72 4.45 3.02
N LEU A 616 -1.70 4.14 2.17
CA LEU A 616 -3.01 4.79 2.22
C LEU A 616 -3.67 4.64 3.61
N LYS A 617 -3.51 3.48 4.26
CA LYS A 617 -4.09 3.19 5.59
C LYS A 617 -3.57 4.12 6.70
N THR A 618 -2.45 4.80 6.48
CA THR A 618 -1.91 5.79 7.43
C THR A 618 -2.68 7.13 7.37
N TYR A 619 -3.50 7.33 6.34
CA TYR A 619 -4.29 8.54 6.12
C TYR A 619 -5.81 8.27 5.98
N CYS A 620 -6.20 7.10 5.48
CA CYS A 620 -7.61 6.72 5.26
C CYS A 620 -7.80 5.21 5.11
N ASP A 621 -8.56 4.61 6.02
CA ASP A 621 -9.22 3.32 5.81
C ASP A 621 -10.66 3.56 5.35
N LEU A 622 -11.08 2.90 4.26
CA LEU A 622 -12.48 2.92 3.80
C LEU A 622 -13.34 2.16 4.84
N PRO A 623 -14.38 2.78 5.43
CA PRO A 623 -15.18 2.16 6.47
C PRO A 623 -16.18 1.16 5.87
N LEU A 624 -15.68 0.04 5.33
CA LEU A 624 -16.47 -0.98 4.61
C LEU A 624 -17.68 -1.47 5.40
N GLU A 625 -17.55 -1.65 6.72
CA GLU A 625 -18.63 -2.14 7.58
C GLU A 625 -19.71 -1.06 7.80
N PRO A 626 -19.40 0.21 8.17
CA PRO A 626 -20.38 1.29 8.07
C PRO A 626 -21.01 1.50 6.69
N ARG A 627 -20.26 1.32 5.58
CA ARG A 627 -20.82 1.43 4.21
C ARG A 627 -21.79 0.27 3.88
N ARG A 628 -21.50 -0.93 4.39
CA ARG A 628 -22.40 -2.10 4.35
C ARG A 628 -23.67 -1.83 5.14
N GLU A 629 -23.57 -1.32 6.37
CA GLU A 629 -24.73 -0.98 7.21
C GLU A 629 -25.56 0.17 6.60
N GLU A 630 -24.92 1.22 6.08
CA GLU A 630 -25.54 2.34 5.37
C GLU A 630 -26.35 1.86 4.15
N LEU A 631 -25.81 0.92 3.37
CA LEU A 631 -26.48 0.35 2.21
C LEU A 631 -27.59 -0.65 2.59
N ILE A 632 -27.39 -1.49 3.61
CA ILE A 632 -28.46 -2.36 4.15
C ILE A 632 -29.63 -1.51 4.66
N ALA A 633 -29.36 -0.37 5.30
CA ALA A 633 -30.39 0.54 5.80
C ALA A 633 -31.16 1.28 4.69
N GLN A 634 -30.50 1.58 3.55
CA GLN A 634 -31.18 2.09 2.34
C GLN A 634 -32.08 1.03 1.71
N PHE A 635 -31.66 -0.24 1.71
CA PHE A 635 -32.44 -1.38 1.22
C PHE A 635 -33.26 -2.06 2.33
N ASP A 636 -33.74 -1.27 3.29
CA ASP A 636 -34.70 -1.67 4.31
C ASP A 636 -36.06 -1.03 4.00
N CYS A 637 -37.01 -1.83 3.54
CA CYS A 637 -38.29 -1.41 2.96
C CYS A 637 -39.29 -0.84 3.99
N GLY A 638 -38.83 -0.04 4.96
CA GLY A 638 -39.62 0.35 6.13
C GLY A 638 -40.16 -0.85 6.92
N ALA A 639 -39.60 -2.05 6.73
CA ALA A 639 -39.97 -3.28 7.43
C ALA A 639 -39.88 -2.98 8.93
N ALA A 640 -41.01 -3.09 9.62
CA ALA A 640 -41.23 -2.34 10.87
C ALA A 640 -40.10 -2.60 11.87
N LYS A 641 -39.24 -1.59 12.05
CA LYS A 641 -38.18 -1.60 13.05
C LYS A 641 -38.84 -1.62 14.41
N GLU A 642 -39.08 -2.83 14.94
CA GLU A 642 -39.59 -3.04 16.30
C GLU A 642 -38.81 -2.09 17.21
N PRO A 643 -39.49 -1.18 17.93
CA PRO A 643 -38.81 -0.09 18.61
C PRO A 643 -37.86 -0.70 19.64
N LYS A 644 -36.54 -0.66 19.34
CA LYS A 644 -35.46 -1.38 20.05
C LYS A 644 -35.75 -1.37 21.54
N ARG A 645 -36.25 -2.51 22.05
CA ARG A 645 -36.98 -2.58 23.33
C ARG A 645 -36.09 -2.01 24.42
N LEU A 646 -36.37 -0.76 24.83
CA LEU A 646 -35.50 -0.02 25.74
C LEU A 646 -35.37 -0.85 27.02
N VAL A 647 -34.15 -1.32 27.29
CA VAL A 647 -33.85 -2.14 28.45
C VAL A 647 -33.91 -1.24 29.66
N SER A 648 -35.12 -1.10 30.22
CA SER A 648 -35.38 -0.31 31.41
C SER A 648 -34.61 -0.90 32.59
N THR A 649 -33.48 -0.28 32.92
CA THR A 649 -32.73 -0.54 34.15
C THR A 649 -33.34 0.13 35.37
N ALA A 650 -34.43 0.90 35.20
CA ALA A 650 -35.25 1.38 36.30
C ALA A 650 -36.04 0.22 36.94
N LYS A 651 -35.85 0.02 38.25
CA LYS A 651 -36.71 -0.86 39.06
C LYS A 651 -38.15 -0.32 39.03
N PRO A 652 -39.17 -1.19 38.97
CA PRO A 652 -40.55 -0.75 39.16
C PRO A 652 -40.73 -0.19 40.57
N VAL A 653 -41.36 0.98 40.68
CA VAL A 653 -41.91 1.49 41.94
C VAL A 653 -43.28 0.86 42.14
N GLU A 654 -43.50 0.29 43.31
CA GLU A 654 -44.75 -0.36 43.68
C GLU A 654 -45.81 0.70 44.00
N ILE A 655 -46.88 0.75 43.19
CA ILE A 655 -48.06 1.58 43.45
C ILE A 655 -49.22 0.66 43.81
N VAL A 656 -49.66 0.74 45.06
CA VAL A 656 -50.80 -0.01 45.60
C VAL A 656 -52.04 0.88 45.59
N GLU A 657 -53.06 0.52 44.82
CA GLU A 657 -54.43 1.05 44.94
C GLU A 657 -55.47 -0.03 44.54
N PRO A 658 -56.77 0.11 44.85
CA PRO A 658 -57.49 -0.99 45.51
C PRO A 658 -58.38 -1.84 44.59
N ALA A 659 -58.78 -3.00 45.11
CA ALA A 659 -59.61 -3.97 44.40
C ALA A 659 -61.02 -3.45 44.08
N PHE A 660 -61.49 -3.75 42.86
CA PHE A 660 -62.91 -3.71 42.50
C PHE A 660 -63.38 -5.09 42.01
N ILE A 661 -64.53 -5.53 42.52
CA ILE A 661 -65.05 -6.89 42.31
C ILE A 661 -66.09 -6.87 41.19
N ALA A 662 -65.88 -7.66 40.14
CA ALA A 662 -66.90 -7.98 39.13
C ALA A 662 -66.85 -9.48 38.77
N LYS A 663 -68.01 -10.14 38.76
CA LYS A 663 -68.13 -11.58 38.50
C LYS A 663 -68.00 -11.90 37.00
N ARG A 664 -67.36 -13.03 36.68
CA ARG A 664 -67.43 -13.70 35.37
C ARG A 664 -68.11 -15.07 35.54
N PRO A 665 -69.12 -15.44 34.73
CA PRO A 665 -69.59 -16.81 34.65
C PRO A 665 -68.59 -17.68 33.86
N ALA A 666 -68.65 -19.00 34.04
CA ALA A 666 -67.77 -19.96 33.38
C ALA A 666 -68.46 -20.66 32.19
N SER A 667 -67.67 -21.07 31.19
CA SER A 667 -68.10 -21.96 30.11
C SER A 667 -66.91 -22.79 29.61
N ASN A 668 -67.04 -24.12 29.67
CA ASN A 668 -65.98 -25.06 29.27
C ASN A 668 -66.07 -25.42 27.78
N ALA A 669 -64.93 -25.54 27.09
CA ALA A 669 -64.74 -26.39 25.90
C ALA A 669 -63.24 -26.71 25.72
N PRO A 670 -62.84 -27.89 25.21
CA PRO A 670 -61.45 -28.37 25.25
C PRO A 670 -60.63 -28.09 23.97
N MET A 671 -59.30 -28.24 24.09
CA MET A 671 -58.34 -28.17 22.98
C MET A 671 -58.36 -29.44 22.10
N ALA A 672 -57.87 -29.31 20.86
CA ALA A 672 -57.47 -30.43 20.01
C ALA A 672 -56.08 -30.17 19.40
N SER A 673 -55.20 -31.17 19.42
CA SER A 673 -53.83 -31.10 18.89
C SER A 673 -53.76 -31.60 17.44
N PRO A 674 -52.98 -30.97 16.54
CA PRO A 674 -52.69 -31.52 15.22
C PRO A 674 -51.65 -32.64 15.30
N SER A 675 -51.71 -33.59 14.36
CA SER A 675 -50.89 -34.80 14.32
C SER A 675 -49.97 -34.87 13.09
N ALA A 676 -49.04 -35.84 13.08
CA ALA A 676 -47.96 -35.95 12.09
C ALA A 676 -48.42 -36.31 10.66
N PRO A 677 -47.69 -35.89 9.61
CA PRO A 677 -48.01 -36.21 8.22
C PRO A 677 -47.75 -37.68 7.86
N ARG A 678 -48.57 -38.22 6.94
CA ARG A 678 -48.42 -39.57 6.37
C ARG A 678 -47.59 -39.57 5.09
N THR A 679 -46.96 -40.71 4.81
CA THR A 679 -46.40 -41.06 3.50
C THR A 679 -47.50 -41.34 2.46
N MET A 680 -47.18 -41.13 1.18
CA MET A 680 -48.00 -41.46 0.00
C MET A 680 -47.11 -42.09 -1.09
N PRO A 681 -47.66 -42.88 -2.05
CA PRO A 681 -46.91 -43.93 -2.74
C PRO A 681 -46.31 -43.57 -4.11
N VAL A 682 -45.45 -44.47 -4.59
CA VAL A 682 -44.84 -44.49 -5.93
C VAL A 682 -45.82 -45.03 -6.99
N PRO A 683 -45.84 -44.47 -8.22
CA PRO A 683 -46.35 -45.13 -9.41
C PRO A 683 -45.22 -45.63 -10.33
N GLU A 684 -45.24 -46.90 -10.72
CA GLU A 684 -44.45 -47.41 -11.86
C GLU A 684 -45.20 -47.16 -13.18
N ASN A 685 -44.50 -46.79 -14.26
CA ASN A 685 -44.76 -47.44 -15.54
C ASN A 685 -43.61 -47.39 -16.57
N THR A 686 -43.66 -48.38 -17.45
CA THR A 686 -42.73 -48.82 -18.51
C THR A 686 -42.57 -47.86 -19.71
N GLY A 687 -41.54 -48.06 -20.57
CA GLY A 687 -41.58 -47.49 -21.95
C GLY A 687 -40.32 -47.33 -22.83
N MET A 688 -39.56 -48.40 -23.15
CA MET A 688 -38.59 -48.46 -24.29
C MET A 688 -37.36 -47.48 -24.26
N PRO A 689 -36.44 -47.51 -25.26
CA PRO A 689 -35.48 -48.60 -25.50
C PRO A 689 -34.00 -48.14 -25.46
N PRO A 690 -33.01 -49.05 -25.32
CA PRO A 690 -31.60 -48.68 -25.11
C PRO A 690 -30.88 -48.21 -26.38
N LEU A 691 -30.14 -47.10 -26.27
CA LEU A 691 -29.14 -46.67 -27.27
C LEU A 691 -27.78 -47.36 -27.05
N LYS A 692 -27.04 -47.57 -28.15
CA LYS A 692 -25.76 -48.31 -28.16
C LYS A 692 -24.64 -47.54 -27.44
N PRO A 693 -23.74 -48.23 -26.71
CA PRO A 693 -22.46 -47.65 -26.32
C PRO A 693 -21.54 -47.51 -27.54
N LEU A 694 -20.78 -46.41 -27.59
CA LEU A 694 -19.62 -46.22 -28.47
C LEU A 694 -18.32 -46.31 -27.64
N PRO A 695 -17.17 -46.61 -28.27
CA PRO A 695 -16.13 -47.43 -27.63
C PRO A 695 -15.18 -46.67 -26.72
N ALA A 696 -14.47 -47.44 -25.88
CA ALA A 696 -13.36 -46.95 -25.06
C ALA A 696 -12.22 -46.41 -25.93
N ALA A 697 -11.78 -45.19 -25.64
CA ALA A 697 -10.57 -44.61 -26.21
C ALA A 697 -9.31 -45.15 -25.50
N ALA A 698 -8.22 -45.31 -26.26
CA ALA A 698 -7.06 -46.11 -25.87
C ALA A 698 -6.33 -45.63 -24.59
N THR A 699 -5.92 -46.60 -23.77
CA THR A 699 -4.91 -46.44 -22.73
C THR A 699 -3.54 -46.11 -23.34
N ALA A 700 -3.13 -44.84 -23.27
CA ALA A 700 -1.76 -44.45 -23.57
C ALA A 700 -0.83 -44.84 -22.40
N VAL A 701 -0.16 -45.99 -22.51
CA VAL A 701 0.88 -46.40 -21.55
C VAL A 701 2.06 -45.43 -21.66
N LYS A 702 2.30 -44.66 -20.60
CA LYS A 702 3.45 -43.76 -20.52
C LYS A 702 4.71 -44.60 -20.23
N PRO A 703 5.82 -44.44 -20.98
CA PRO A 703 7.06 -45.15 -20.68
C PRO A 703 7.62 -44.72 -19.32
N PRO A 704 8.42 -45.58 -18.65
CA PRO A 704 9.10 -45.22 -17.42
C PRO A 704 10.07 -44.04 -17.67
N PRO A 705 10.25 -43.12 -16.69
CA PRO A 705 11.22 -42.04 -16.82
C PRO A 705 12.64 -42.59 -16.83
N ASN A 706 13.48 -42.10 -17.75
CA ASN A 706 14.91 -42.39 -17.74
C ASN A 706 15.59 -41.75 -16.52
N LEU A 707 16.63 -42.40 -15.99
CA LEU A 707 17.56 -41.73 -15.09
C LEU A 707 18.34 -40.68 -15.90
N GLY A 708 18.02 -39.40 -15.69
CA GLY A 708 18.64 -38.29 -16.42
C GLY A 708 17.94 -36.92 -16.29
N ASP A 709 16.70 -36.87 -15.80
CA ASP A 709 15.96 -35.62 -15.60
C ASP A 709 16.68 -34.67 -14.61
N PRO A 710 16.85 -33.37 -14.94
CA PRO A 710 17.59 -32.44 -14.10
C PRO A 710 16.82 -32.05 -12.82
N ALA A 711 17.59 -31.79 -11.76
CA ALA A 711 17.06 -31.25 -10.51
C ALA A 711 17.09 -29.72 -10.51
N GLU A 712 16.02 -29.11 -10.03
CA GLU A 712 15.90 -27.67 -9.76
C GLU A 712 16.11 -27.42 -8.25
N ILE A 713 16.91 -26.39 -7.92
CA ILE A 713 17.10 -25.92 -6.54
C ILE A 713 16.37 -24.59 -6.37
N VAL A 714 15.36 -24.60 -5.50
CA VAL A 714 14.51 -23.45 -5.21
C VAL A 714 14.77 -22.98 -3.78
N LEU A 715 15.25 -21.75 -3.61
CA LEU A 715 15.30 -21.10 -2.31
C LEU A 715 14.01 -20.30 -2.10
N THR A 716 13.32 -20.59 -0.99
CA THR A 716 12.10 -19.88 -0.57
C THR A 716 12.31 -19.21 0.78
N ASN A 717 11.79 -17.99 0.94
CA ASN A 717 11.87 -17.25 2.19
C ASN A 717 10.47 -17.08 2.79
N ASN A 718 10.31 -17.34 4.08
CA ASN A 718 9.02 -17.68 4.68
C ASN A 718 8.02 -16.49 4.82
N HIS A 719 8.39 -15.29 4.37
CA HIS A 719 7.63 -14.05 4.62
C HIS A 719 7.44 -13.15 3.39
N THR A 720 8.05 -13.45 2.24
CA THR A 720 7.87 -12.70 0.99
C THR A 720 7.88 -13.64 -0.20
N GLY A 721 6.92 -13.48 -1.12
CA GLY A 721 6.69 -14.37 -2.28
C GLY A 721 7.73 -14.31 -3.40
N ALA A 722 8.97 -13.92 -3.10
CA ALA A 722 10.06 -13.83 -4.07
C ALA A 722 10.78 -15.17 -4.20
N VAL A 723 10.38 -15.98 -5.19
CA VAL A 723 11.08 -17.22 -5.55
C VAL A 723 12.35 -16.86 -6.33
N ARG A 724 13.53 -17.20 -5.81
CA ARG A 724 14.78 -17.19 -6.60
C ARG A 724 15.05 -18.59 -7.14
N VAL A 725 14.76 -18.77 -8.42
CA VAL A 725 15.18 -19.95 -9.20
C VAL A 725 16.62 -19.74 -9.62
N PHE A 726 17.53 -20.63 -9.22
CA PHE A 726 18.89 -20.65 -9.76
C PHE A 726 18.92 -21.44 -11.06
N GLY A 727 18.60 -20.74 -12.17
CA GLY A 727 18.98 -21.22 -13.49
C GLY A 727 20.50 -21.19 -13.61
N ILE A 728 21.17 -22.34 -13.41
CA ILE A 728 22.62 -22.48 -13.61
C ILE A 728 22.90 -22.22 -15.10
N ASN A 729 23.41 -21.02 -15.39
CA ASN A 729 23.55 -20.55 -16.76
C ASN A 729 24.73 -21.25 -17.48
N VAL A 730 24.70 -21.26 -18.80
CA VAL A 730 25.40 -22.30 -19.59
C VAL A 730 26.92 -22.08 -19.61
N GLY A 731 27.67 -22.97 -18.94
CA GLY A 731 29.13 -22.94 -18.90
C GLY A 731 29.74 -24.18 -18.21
N ALA A 732 31.08 -24.25 -18.17
CA ALA A 732 31.84 -25.41 -17.69
C ALA A 732 31.56 -25.80 -16.22
N GLU A 733 31.18 -24.81 -15.38
CA GLU A 733 30.79 -25.03 -13.98
C GLU A 733 29.62 -26.02 -13.84
N ARG A 734 28.72 -26.09 -14.84
CA ARG A 734 27.61 -27.07 -14.84
C ARG A 734 28.12 -28.50 -14.97
N GLU A 735 29.13 -28.76 -15.80
CA GLU A 735 29.71 -30.10 -15.88
C GLU A 735 30.44 -30.47 -14.59
N GLN A 736 31.16 -29.51 -13.99
CA GLN A 736 31.89 -29.75 -12.75
C GLN A 736 30.93 -30.07 -11.58
N PHE A 737 29.86 -29.29 -11.44
CA PHE A 737 28.78 -29.52 -10.47
C PHE A 737 28.08 -30.87 -10.64
N VAL A 738 27.74 -31.24 -11.90
CA VAL A 738 27.11 -32.55 -12.19
C VAL A 738 28.07 -33.71 -11.96
N ARG A 739 29.36 -33.57 -12.31
CA ARG A 739 30.38 -34.59 -12.02
C ARG A 739 30.56 -34.80 -10.52
N SER A 740 30.63 -33.75 -9.72
CA SER A 740 30.75 -33.87 -8.25
C SER A 740 29.50 -34.50 -7.59
N LEU A 741 28.30 -34.22 -8.09
CA LEU A 741 27.08 -34.92 -7.66
C LEU A 741 27.06 -36.41 -8.09
N GLN A 742 27.69 -36.77 -9.20
CA GLN A 742 27.79 -38.15 -9.68
C GLN A 742 28.94 -38.95 -9.04
N SER A 743 30.02 -38.28 -8.61
CA SER A 743 31.15 -38.88 -7.88
C SER A 743 30.89 -39.03 -6.38
N GLY A 744 29.92 -38.29 -5.83
CA GLY A 744 29.63 -38.25 -4.39
C GLY A 744 30.49 -37.27 -3.59
N GLU A 745 31.08 -36.27 -4.25
CA GLU A 745 31.84 -35.20 -3.61
C GLU A 745 30.94 -34.19 -2.86
N GLU A 746 31.46 -33.56 -1.80
CA GLU A 746 30.70 -32.62 -0.99
C GLU A 746 30.54 -31.26 -1.70
N VAL A 747 29.33 -30.96 -2.16
CA VAL A 747 28.98 -29.68 -2.81
C VAL A 747 28.41 -28.71 -1.78
N MET A 748 29.06 -27.54 -1.61
CA MET A 748 28.56 -26.49 -0.72
C MET A 748 27.66 -25.48 -1.44
N LEU A 749 26.54 -25.12 -0.82
CA LEU A 749 25.57 -24.13 -1.31
C LEU A 749 25.42 -22.98 -0.30
N PRO A 750 25.55 -21.70 -0.70
CA PRO A 750 25.34 -20.57 0.20
C PRO A 750 23.84 -20.33 0.43
N ALA A 751 23.40 -20.49 1.68
CA ALA A 751 22.02 -20.23 2.10
C ALA A 751 21.99 -19.41 3.41
N THR A 752 20.94 -18.60 3.58
CA THR A 752 20.80 -17.69 4.72
C THR A 752 19.85 -18.24 5.79
N ILE A 753 20.13 -17.93 7.06
CA ILE A 753 19.29 -18.33 8.21
C ILE A 753 17.81 -18.01 7.96
N GLY A 754 16.93 -19.00 8.18
CA GLY A 754 15.48 -18.86 7.99
C GLY A 754 14.96 -19.13 6.58
N GLN A 755 15.83 -19.28 5.57
CA GLN A 755 15.45 -19.79 4.25
C GLN A 755 15.09 -21.28 4.30
N THR A 756 14.23 -21.70 3.37
CA THR A 756 13.91 -23.11 3.11
C THR A 756 14.44 -23.48 1.73
N LEU A 757 15.41 -24.40 1.69
CA LEU A 757 15.99 -24.98 0.48
C LEU A 757 15.12 -26.17 0.06
N ILE A 758 14.66 -26.16 -1.18
CA ILE A 758 13.78 -27.18 -1.74
C ILE A 758 14.39 -27.69 -3.05
N ILE A 759 14.59 -29.00 -3.16
CA ILE A 759 15.07 -29.66 -4.38
C ILE A 759 13.89 -30.40 -5.04
N ARG A 760 13.69 -30.19 -6.33
CA ARG A 760 12.59 -30.79 -7.11
C ARG A 760 13.10 -31.36 -8.44
N ALA A 761 12.42 -32.37 -8.97
CA ALA A 761 12.61 -32.75 -10.37
C ALA A 761 11.91 -31.73 -11.28
N THR A 762 12.58 -31.21 -12.32
CA THR A 762 11.95 -30.26 -13.27
C THR A 762 10.69 -30.84 -13.92
N THR A 763 10.71 -32.14 -14.19
CA THR A 763 9.64 -32.86 -14.87
C THR A 763 8.65 -33.41 -13.86
N GLY A 764 7.54 -32.68 -13.66
CA GLY A 764 6.44 -33.10 -12.78
C GLY A 764 6.49 -32.51 -11.36
N GLY A 765 7.49 -31.69 -11.02
CA GLY A 765 7.49 -30.83 -9.83
C GLY A 765 7.49 -31.55 -8.47
N ARG A 766 7.73 -32.87 -8.45
CA ARG A 766 7.79 -33.67 -7.22
C ARG A 766 8.94 -33.20 -6.35
N GLU A 767 8.65 -32.94 -5.09
CA GLU A 767 9.64 -32.54 -4.09
C GLU A 767 10.51 -33.75 -3.70
N LEU A 768 11.83 -33.60 -3.91
CA LEU A 768 12.83 -34.64 -3.62
C LEU A 768 13.46 -34.41 -2.25
N HIS A 769 13.67 -33.15 -1.87
CA HIS A 769 14.23 -32.78 -0.58
C HIS A 769 13.74 -31.41 -0.11
N ARG A 770 13.60 -31.22 1.20
CA ARG A 770 13.31 -29.93 1.85
C ARG A 770 14.09 -29.83 3.15
N GLN A 771 14.89 -28.77 3.29
CA GLN A 771 15.56 -28.43 4.54
C GLN A 771 15.39 -26.94 4.85
N LYS A 772 15.17 -26.61 6.13
CA LYS A 772 15.09 -25.23 6.62
C LYS A 772 16.39 -24.90 7.35
N VAL A 773 17.05 -23.82 6.96
CA VAL A 773 18.36 -23.42 7.53
C VAL A 773 18.17 -22.94 8.97
N GLY A 774 18.90 -23.55 9.90
CA GLY A 774 18.82 -23.29 11.33
C GLY A 774 19.45 -21.98 11.79
N LYS A 775 19.70 -21.85 13.10
CA LYS A 775 20.17 -20.59 13.74
C LYS A 775 21.67 -20.33 13.60
N LYS A 776 22.37 -21.05 12.73
CA LYS A 776 23.79 -20.87 12.38
C LYS A 776 23.98 -21.03 10.88
N LEU A 777 25.15 -20.64 10.37
CA LEU A 777 25.58 -21.08 9.04
C LEU A 777 25.79 -22.61 9.09
N GLU A 778 24.93 -23.35 8.39
CA GLU A 778 24.92 -24.82 8.41
C GLU A 778 25.36 -25.38 7.06
N VAL A 779 26.38 -26.24 7.07
CA VAL A 779 26.80 -26.98 5.87
C VAL A 779 25.81 -28.10 5.61
N VAL A 780 24.95 -27.92 4.62
CA VAL A 780 23.95 -28.92 4.21
C VAL A 780 24.64 -30.06 3.48
N LYS A 781 24.83 -31.21 4.16
CA LYS A 781 25.36 -32.43 3.53
C LYS A 781 24.26 -33.19 2.80
N LEU A 782 24.29 -33.14 1.48
CA LEU A 782 23.47 -34.01 0.63
C LEU A 782 24.14 -35.39 0.55
N GLY A 783 23.61 -36.36 1.31
CA GLY A 783 24.09 -37.74 1.24
C GLY A 783 23.73 -38.40 -0.09
N GLY A 784 24.66 -39.20 -0.63
CA GLY A 784 24.42 -40.01 -1.83
C GLY A 784 23.27 -41.01 -1.67
N PRO A 785 22.68 -41.49 -2.77
CA PRO A 785 21.50 -42.34 -2.72
C PRO A 785 21.77 -43.66 -2.00
N ARG A 786 20.88 -44.04 -1.07
CA ARG A 786 20.75 -45.43 -0.65
C ARG A 786 20.20 -46.25 -1.82
N GLN A 787 20.70 -47.48 -1.96
CA GLN A 787 20.09 -48.48 -2.82
C GLN A 787 18.92 -49.14 -2.08
N GLU A 788 17.72 -48.95 -2.62
CA GLU A 788 16.50 -49.75 -2.40
C GLU A 788 15.86 -50.00 -3.79
#